data_AF-A0A8C7JLW1-F1
#
_entry.id   AF-A0A8C7JLW1-F1
#
_cell.length_a   1.000
_cell.length_b   1.000
_cell.length_c   1.000
_cell.angle_alpha   90.00
_cell.angle_beta   90.00
_cell.angle_gamma   90.00
#
_symmetry.space_group_name_H-M   'P 1'
#
loop_
_entity.id
_entity.type
_entity.pdbx_description
1 polymer ?
#
loop_
_entity_poly.entity_id
_entity_poly.type
_entity_poly.pdbx_seq_one_letter_code
_entity_poly.pdbx_strand_id
1 'polypeptide(L)'
;MEDLDPEDQFLRHARNGNLAGIQKLLMSKIKEEANLNINCKGKSKSNLGWTPLHLACYFGHRAVVEELLKAGADVNLPNNVGDTPLHKAAFTGRKEVVMLLLSYDACATVINGTAQIPKDVTQNGDIKNMLGAAERTEERKLEEELLDAAREGDLSTLSQLLNRKKPPDMNCCDLLGNTPLHCAAYRGQKLCALKLLKKGASPNIKNKNDQTVFDLANNTEIKQILESNIHKSSRFLGWRSYWVVLQDGVLSWYSKQDNCFFTLKCFDDSVHHFKVSPKNDPEATRKRWMDAMEEHSAYSTHYCSQDQGSEEDEEEVLSVGELTESLQVRSLKLEQEVEKNKILSEALQTLATEHHELEQSVVTGSSPQGALSEDDFHDAVSDSESEHSLSGFETVASHSFDEEGSVLFSSERSSPTNMSREDHHQDESQPNGIVRYRTSLPAPMFSRNDLSIWSILRKCIGMELSKITMPVIFNEPLSFLQRLTEYMEHTYLIHQANASSDSIERMKCVAAFAVSAVASQWERTGKPFNPLLGETYELVREDLGFRLISEQVSHHPPVSAFHAEGLKKDFVFHGSIYPKLKFWGKSVEAEPKGIITLELPRYNEAYTWTNPTCCVHNIIVGQLWIEQYGNLEVLNHKTGERCCLNFKPCGLFGKELHKVEGYILDKSKKKVCSLYGKWTECMYIVDSAALEAHKRSGKRAEEKKSCKQGSGEEVEEIPLPEADTVEVIPGSQLLWRIAPRPENSIEMYSFTSFAMQLNELDKDMEGLIPKTDCRLRPDIRAMENGDIDLASEEKKRLEEKQRAARKTRSKSDDEWKTKWFHQGQNPHNGYQDWLFSTGYWDRNYSLLPDIY
;
A
#
# COMPACT_ATOMS: atom_id res chain seq x y z
N MET A 1 -40.78 37.08 -10.51
CA MET A 1 -40.23 36.22 -9.44
C MET A 1 -38.75 36.51 -9.50
N GLU A 2 -38.24 37.29 -8.55
CA GLU A 2 -36.92 37.96 -8.64
C GLU A 2 -35.79 36.96 -8.93
N ASP A 3 -34.95 37.28 -9.93
CA ASP A 3 -33.76 36.53 -10.29
C ASP A 3 -32.76 36.62 -9.13
N LEU A 4 -32.80 35.64 -8.24
CA LEU A 4 -31.85 35.51 -7.13
C LEU A 4 -30.43 35.36 -7.67
N ASP A 5 -29.47 36.01 -7.03
CA ASP A 5 -28.03 35.85 -7.29
C ASP A 5 -27.63 34.35 -7.31
N PRO A 6 -26.83 33.86 -8.27
CA PRO A 6 -26.42 32.45 -8.35
C PRO A 6 -25.85 31.89 -7.05
N GLU A 7 -25.11 32.70 -6.27
CA GLU A 7 -24.60 32.30 -4.94
C GLU A 7 -25.72 32.10 -3.90
N ASP A 8 -26.75 32.95 -3.92
CA ASP A 8 -27.91 32.83 -3.03
C ASP A 8 -28.77 31.62 -3.40
N GLN A 9 -28.89 31.32 -4.71
CA GLN A 9 -29.51 30.08 -5.17
C GLN A 9 -28.71 28.85 -4.72
N PHE A 10 -27.37 28.92 -4.80
CA PHE A 10 -26.48 27.85 -4.40
C PHE A 10 -26.58 27.55 -2.90
N LEU A 11 -26.56 28.58 -2.05
CA LEU A 11 -26.80 28.45 -0.61
C LEU A 11 -28.20 27.87 -0.30
N ARG A 12 -29.24 28.31 -1.03
CA ARG A 12 -30.61 27.82 -0.85
C ARG A 12 -30.74 26.35 -1.25
N HIS A 13 -30.12 25.93 -2.35
CA HIS A 13 -30.11 24.54 -2.79
C HIS A 13 -29.37 23.65 -1.80
N ALA A 14 -28.24 24.11 -1.27
CA ALA A 14 -27.49 23.37 -0.25
C ALA A 14 -28.28 23.22 1.06
N ARG A 15 -28.98 24.28 1.50
CA ARG A 15 -29.87 24.24 2.66
C ARG A 15 -31.03 23.25 2.51
N ASN A 16 -31.62 23.20 1.31
CA ASN A 16 -32.81 22.38 1.05
C ASN A 16 -32.49 20.96 0.57
N GLY A 17 -31.21 20.62 0.37
CA GLY A 17 -30.81 19.31 -0.13
C GLY A 17 -31.11 19.11 -1.62
N ASN A 18 -31.26 20.18 -2.40
CA ASN A 18 -31.55 20.10 -3.83
C ASN A 18 -30.28 19.80 -4.63
N LEU A 19 -29.93 18.52 -4.76
CA LEU A 19 -28.76 18.06 -5.51
C LEU A 19 -28.77 18.49 -6.98
N ALA A 20 -29.91 18.36 -7.66
CA ALA A 20 -30.03 18.73 -9.07
C ALA A 20 -29.77 20.23 -9.30
N GLY A 21 -30.22 21.08 -8.36
CA GLY A 21 -29.93 22.51 -8.38
C GLY A 21 -28.45 22.84 -8.16
N ILE A 22 -27.78 22.11 -7.26
CA ILE A 22 -26.33 22.24 -7.01
C ILE A 22 -25.53 21.83 -8.25
N GLN A 23 -25.82 20.66 -8.82
CA GLN A 23 -25.15 20.15 -10.01
C GLN A 23 -25.33 21.09 -11.21
N LYS A 24 -26.54 21.63 -11.40
CA LYS A 24 -26.80 22.61 -12.46
C LYS A 24 -25.92 23.86 -12.33
N LEU A 25 -25.84 24.45 -11.14
CA LEU A 25 -25.04 25.66 -10.91
C LEU A 25 -23.52 25.39 -10.99
N LEU A 26 -23.06 24.21 -10.56
CA LEU A 26 -21.67 23.78 -10.74
C LEU A 26 -21.33 23.57 -12.22
N MET A 27 -22.22 22.97 -13.02
CA MET A 27 -22.03 22.81 -14.46
C MET A 27 -22.00 24.16 -15.19
N SER A 28 -22.84 25.12 -14.81
CA SER A 28 -22.77 26.48 -15.36
C SER A 28 -21.48 27.22 -14.98
N LYS A 29 -20.88 26.91 -13.82
CA LYS A 29 -19.53 27.39 -13.47
C LYS A 29 -18.45 26.79 -14.38
N ILE A 30 -18.53 25.48 -14.67
CA ILE A 30 -17.56 24.78 -15.55
C ILE A 30 -17.62 25.31 -16.99
N LYS A 31 -18.81 25.68 -17.46
CA LYS A 31 -19.01 26.28 -18.80
C LYS A 31 -18.69 27.78 -18.86
N GLU A 32 -18.16 28.36 -17.78
CA GLU A 32 -17.91 29.81 -17.61
C GLU A 32 -19.15 30.71 -17.78
N GLU A 33 -20.35 30.12 -17.75
CA GLU A 33 -21.63 30.85 -17.90
C GLU A 33 -22.03 31.59 -16.61
N ALA A 34 -21.47 31.20 -15.46
CA ALA A 34 -21.76 31.80 -14.15
C ALA A 34 -20.51 31.91 -13.27
N ASN A 35 -20.24 33.11 -12.74
CA ASN A 35 -19.20 33.33 -11.74
C ASN A 35 -19.69 32.91 -10.35
N LEU A 36 -19.41 31.66 -9.97
CA LEU A 36 -19.86 31.06 -8.72
C LEU A 36 -18.68 30.75 -7.79
N ASN A 37 -18.66 31.32 -6.59
CA ASN A 37 -17.76 30.86 -5.53
C ASN A 37 -18.39 29.68 -4.77
N ILE A 38 -17.75 28.50 -4.81
CA ILE A 38 -18.23 27.28 -4.13
C ILE A 38 -18.22 27.46 -2.61
N ASN A 39 -17.30 28.29 -2.11
CA ASN A 39 -17.16 28.67 -0.72
C ASN A 39 -17.88 29.99 -0.40
N CYS A 40 -18.90 30.38 -1.20
CA CYS A 40 -19.67 31.59 -0.95
C CYS A 40 -20.23 31.59 0.48
N LYS A 41 -20.29 32.78 1.09
CA LYS A 41 -20.84 32.97 2.44
C LYS A 41 -22.14 33.74 2.34
N GLY A 42 -23.16 33.34 3.12
CA GLY A 42 -24.43 34.06 3.15
C GLY A 42 -24.23 35.55 3.52
N LYS A 43 -24.71 36.45 2.65
CA LYS A 43 -24.52 37.91 2.76
C LYS A 43 -25.37 38.56 3.87
N SER A 44 -26.46 37.91 4.30
CA SER A 44 -27.30 38.37 5.41
C SER A 44 -26.65 38.17 6.77
N LYS A 45 -26.78 39.16 7.68
CA LYS A 45 -26.35 39.06 9.09
C LYS A 45 -26.96 37.85 9.82
N SER A 46 -28.11 37.33 9.36
CA SER A 46 -28.76 36.15 9.94
C SER A 46 -28.11 34.81 9.59
N ASN A 47 -27.24 34.76 8.57
CA ASN A 47 -26.68 33.50 8.06
C ASN A 47 -25.29 33.15 8.65
N LEU A 48 -24.79 33.93 9.63
CA LEU A 48 -23.55 33.68 10.39
C LEU A 48 -22.32 33.30 9.52
N GLY A 49 -22.26 33.75 8.27
CA GLY A 49 -21.21 33.40 7.32
C GLY A 49 -21.14 31.92 6.94
N TRP A 50 -22.26 31.21 6.99
CA TRP A 50 -22.33 29.80 6.59
C TRP A 50 -22.11 29.66 5.09
N THR A 51 -21.34 28.64 4.73
CA THR A 51 -21.13 28.20 3.35
C THR A 51 -22.17 27.17 2.94
N PRO A 52 -22.29 26.84 1.64
CA PRO A 52 -23.13 25.73 1.18
C PRO A 52 -22.83 24.43 1.95
N LEU A 53 -21.56 24.15 2.20
CA LEU A 53 -21.12 22.97 2.94
C LEU A 53 -21.59 22.98 4.40
N HIS A 54 -21.54 24.12 5.10
CA HIS A 54 -22.10 24.24 6.45
C HIS A 54 -23.60 23.94 6.49
N LEU A 55 -24.35 24.47 5.52
CA LEU A 55 -25.80 24.28 5.42
C LEU A 55 -26.12 22.80 5.17
N ALA A 56 -25.49 22.19 4.18
CA ALA A 56 -25.70 20.78 3.86
C ALA A 56 -25.33 19.87 5.03
N CYS A 57 -24.23 20.15 5.73
CA CYS A 57 -23.79 19.39 6.90
C CYS A 57 -24.73 19.53 8.11
N TYR A 58 -25.23 20.73 8.38
CA TYR A 58 -26.17 20.98 9.47
C TYR A 58 -27.52 20.28 9.25
N PHE A 59 -28.05 20.32 8.02
CA PHE A 59 -29.33 19.68 7.70
C PHE A 59 -29.20 18.18 7.41
N GLY A 60 -27.99 17.66 7.24
CA GLY A 60 -27.72 16.22 7.05
C GLY A 60 -27.85 15.74 5.60
N HIS A 61 -27.74 16.64 4.62
CA HIS A 61 -27.91 16.33 3.20
C HIS A 61 -26.66 15.67 2.61
N ARG A 62 -26.41 14.41 2.96
CA ARG A 62 -25.20 13.66 2.60
C ARG A 62 -24.84 13.78 1.11
N ALA A 63 -25.79 13.57 0.20
CA ALA A 63 -25.53 13.62 -1.24
C ALA A 63 -25.05 15.01 -1.71
N VAL A 64 -25.60 16.08 -1.13
CA VAL A 64 -25.16 17.45 -1.41
C VAL A 64 -23.80 17.74 -0.79
N VAL A 65 -23.54 17.26 0.43
CA VAL A 65 -22.22 17.37 1.07
C VAL A 65 -21.15 16.72 0.18
N GLU A 66 -21.43 15.52 -0.33
CA GLU A 66 -20.50 14.80 -1.21
C GLU A 66 -20.23 15.54 -2.52
N GLU A 67 -21.28 16.05 -3.18
CA GLU A 67 -21.15 16.82 -4.42
C GLU A 67 -20.34 18.11 -4.21
N LEU A 68 -20.57 18.83 -3.11
CA LEU A 68 -19.84 20.05 -2.77
C LEU A 68 -18.36 19.76 -2.50
N LEU A 69 -18.04 18.68 -1.78
CA LEU A 69 -16.65 18.27 -1.52
C LEU A 69 -15.92 17.85 -2.81
N LYS A 70 -16.59 17.11 -3.70
CA LYS A 70 -16.06 16.76 -5.04
C LYS A 70 -15.77 17.99 -5.89
N ALA A 71 -16.61 19.02 -5.77
CA ALA A 71 -16.42 20.29 -6.45
C ALA A 71 -15.31 21.17 -5.83
N GLY A 72 -14.61 20.71 -4.79
CA GLY A 72 -13.51 21.44 -4.15
C GLY A 72 -13.96 22.44 -3.09
N ALA A 73 -15.13 22.24 -2.46
CA ALA A 73 -15.50 23.01 -1.28
C ALA A 73 -14.46 22.80 -0.16
N ASP A 74 -14.05 23.88 0.50
CA ASP A 74 -13.08 23.82 1.59
C ASP A 74 -13.75 23.22 2.83
N VAL A 75 -13.31 22.01 3.18
CA VAL A 75 -13.84 21.19 4.28
C VAL A 75 -13.57 21.79 5.67
N ASN A 76 -12.55 22.63 5.80
CA ASN A 76 -12.09 23.20 7.06
C ASN A 76 -12.40 24.70 7.19
N LEU A 77 -13.02 25.31 6.18
CA LEU A 77 -13.33 26.74 6.16
C LEU A 77 -14.23 27.14 7.35
N PRO A 78 -13.80 28.04 8.25
CA PRO A 78 -14.65 28.49 9.35
C PRO A 78 -15.72 29.49 8.91
N ASN A 79 -16.90 29.39 9.51
CA ASN A 79 -17.94 30.42 9.47
C ASN A 79 -17.59 31.62 10.38
N ASN A 80 -18.49 32.61 10.51
CA ASN A 80 -18.19 33.82 11.29
C ASN A 80 -18.11 33.60 12.81
N VAL A 81 -18.48 32.41 13.30
CA VAL A 81 -18.37 32.00 14.71
C VAL A 81 -17.15 31.07 14.90
N GLY A 82 -16.38 30.80 13.85
CA GLY A 82 -15.24 29.88 13.88
C GLY A 82 -15.62 28.40 13.78
N ASP A 83 -16.89 28.06 13.61
CA ASP A 83 -17.29 26.67 13.40
C ASP A 83 -16.90 26.23 11.99
N THR A 84 -16.37 25.02 11.87
CA THR A 84 -16.19 24.33 10.59
C THR A 84 -17.44 23.52 10.21
N PRO A 85 -17.56 23.03 8.96
CA PRO A 85 -18.62 22.10 8.59
C PRO A 85 -18.69 20.86 9.51
N LEU A 86 -17.55 20.38 10.00
CA LEU A 86 -17.46 19.25 10.94
C LEU A 86 -18.09 19.58 12.30
N HIS A 87 -17.90 20.80 12.81
CA HIS A 87 -18.61 21.26 14.03
C HIS A 87 -20.12 21.19 13.85
N LYS A 88 -20.64 21.62 12.68
CA LYS A 88 -22.09 21.61 12.43
C LYS A 88 -22.67 20.22 12.26
N ALA A 89 -21.96 19.32 11.58
CA ALA A 89 -22.37 17.91 11.47
C ALA A 89 -22.35 17.21 12.84
N ALA A 90 -21.31 17.46 13.66
CA ALA A 90 -21.17 16.90 14.99
C ALA A 90 -22.22 17.43 15.97
N PHE A 91 -22.48 18.74 15.96
CA PHE A 91 -23.50 19.41 16.79
C PHE A 91 -24.91 18.88 16.52
N THR A 92 -25.23 18.61 15.25
CA THR A 92 -26.56 18.09 14.84
C THR A 92 -26.66 16.56 14.87
N GLY A 93 -25.58 15.86 15.24
CA GLY A 93 -25.58 14.41 15.39
C GLY A 93 -25.61 13.62 14.07
N ARG A 94 -25.13 14.20 12.95
CA ARG A 94 -25.18 13.58 11.61
C ARG A 94 -23.99 12.65 11.38
N LYS A 95 -24.05 11.44 11.92
CA LYS A 95 -22.94 10.47 11.92
C LYS A 95 -22.38 10.20 10.51
N GLU A 96 -23.25 10.01 9.52
CA GLU A 96 -22.86 9.69 8.13
C GLU A 96 -22.18 10.85 7.43
N VAL A 97 -22.52 12.08 7.81
CA VAL A 97 -21.88 13.31 7.33
C VAL A 97 -20.55 13.55 8.04
N VAL A 98 -20.47 13.28 9.35
CA VAL A 98 -19.21 13.33 10.11
C VAL A 98 -18.18 12.36 9.51
N MET A 99 -18.58 11.12 9.23
CA MET A 99 -17.72 10.14 8.54
C MET A 99 -17.27 10.64 7.17
N LEU A 100 -18.19 11.21 6.40
CA LEU A 100 -17.89 11.75 5.07
C LEU A 100 -16.89 12.91 5.14
N LEU A 101 -17.07 13.86 6.06
CA LEU A 101 -16.15 14.98 6.24
C LEU A 101 -14.76 14.51 6.67
N LEU A 102 -14.66 13.61 7.65
CA LEU A 102 -13.37 13.04 8.09
C LEU A 102 -12.65 12.29 6.97
N SER A 103 -13.40 11.65 6.06
CA SER A 103 -12.81 10.97 4.88
C SER A 103 -12.26 11.92 3.82
N TYR A 104 -12.61 13.22 3.89
CA TYR A 104 -12.06 14.30 3.06
C TYR A 104 -11.11 15.19 3.88
N ASP A 105 -10.39 14.61 4.84
CA ASP A 105 -9.38 15.29 5.66
C ASP A 105 -9.91 16.51 6.45
N ALA A 106 -11.15 16.45 6.91
CA ALA A 106 -11.66 17.41 7.89
C ALA A 106 -10.86 17.32 9.20
N CYS A 107 -10.30 18.43 9.63
CA CYS A 107 -9.50 18.53 10.84
C CYS A 107 -10.42 18.46 12.08
N ALA A 108 -10.20 17.42 12.90
CA ALA A 108 -10.99 17.16 14.11
C ALA A 108 -10.56 18.02 15.31
N THR A 109 -9.51 18.83 15.17
CA THR A 109 -8.90 19.61 16.25
C THR A 109 -9.06 21.13 16.08
N VAL A 110 -9.76 21.59 15.04
CA VAL A 110 -10.04 23.02 14.85
C VAL A 110 -10.85 23.56 16.03
N ILE A 111 -10.38 24.66 16.62
CA ILE A 111 -11.05 25.32 17.74
C ILE A 111 -11.92 26.45 17.19
N ASN A 112 -13.22 26.42 17.49
CA ASN A 112 -14.14 27.48 17.11
C ASN A 112 -14.02 28.73 18.01
N GLY A 113 -14.81 29.77 17.73
CA GLY A 113 -14.83 31.02 18.49
C GLY A 113 -15.31 30.89 19.94
N THR A 114 -15.92 29.75 20.32
CA THR A 114 -16.31 29.45 21.70
C THR A 114 -15.29 28.55 22.41
N ALA A 115 -14.09 28.39 21.84
CA ALA A 115 -13.00 27.56 22.36
C ALA A 115 -13.33 26.06 22.44
N GLN A 116 -14.21 25.56 21.56
CA GLN A 116 -14.62 24.17 21.47
C GLN A 116 -14.11 23.54 20.19
N ILE A 117 -13.78 22.25 20.22
CA ILE A 117 -13.50 21.45 19.01
C ILE A 117 -14.75 20.64 18.60
N PRO A 118 -14.81 20.01 17.41
CA PRO A 118 -15.98 19.25 16.96
C PRO A 118 -16.48 18.19 17.95
N LYS A 119 -15.58 17.57 18.72
CA LYS A 119 -15.95 16.55 19.73
C LYS A 119 -16.69 17.15 20.94
N ASP A 120 -16.45 18.43 21.25
CA ASP A 120 -17.02 19.10 22.42
C ASP A 120 -18.43 19.63 22.16
N VAL A 121 -18.78 19.86 20.88
CA VAL A 121 -20.09 20.37 20.48
C VAL A 121 -21.13 19.24 20.28
N THR A 122 -20.71 17.97 20.27
CA THR A 122 -21.61 16.82 20.11
C THR A 122 -22.02 16.19 21.44
N GLN A 123 -23.29 15.78 21.53
CA GLN A 123 -23.81 14.98 22.64
C GLN A 123 -23.95 13.49 22.27
N ASN A 124 -23.66 13.12 21.01
CA ASN A 124 -23.78 11.75 20.52
C ASN A 124 -22.48 10.96 20.83
N GLY A 125 -22.60 9.88 21.60
CA GLY A 125 -21.46 9.06 22.03
C GLY A 125 -20.65 8.47 20.88
N ASP A 126 -21.29 8.00 19.82
CA ASP A 126 -20.61 7.42 18.66
C ASP A 126 -19.76 8.44 17.91
N ILE A 127 -20.32 9.64 17.71
CA ILE A 127 -19.62 10.75 17.03
C ILE A 127 -18.48 11.26 17.91
N LYS A 128 -18.68 11.33 19.23
CA LYS A 128 -17.64 11.72 20.17
C LYS A 128 -16.46 10.74 20.15
N ASN A 129 -16.74 9.44 20.12
CA ASN A 129 -15.71 8.40 20.00
C ASN A 129 -14.97 8.47 18.66
N MET A 130 -15.70 8.69 17.56
CA MET A 130 -15.14 8.85 16.22
C MET A 130 -14.20 10.05 16.11
N LEU A 131 -14.61 11.20 16.66
CA LEU A 131 -13.78 12.41 16.66
C LEU A 131 -12.59 12.29 17.61
N GLY A 132 -12.74 11.59 18.75
CA GLY A 132 -11.61 11.26 19.62
C GLY A 132 -10.61 10.28 19.00
N ALA A 133 -11.04 9.39 18.11
CA ALA A 133 -10.14 8.56 17.31
C ALA A 133 -9.40 9.38 16.25
N ALA A 134 -10.10 10.29 15.58
CA ALA A 134 -9.50 11.20 14.60
C ALA A 134 -8.44 12.12 15.22
N GLU A 135 -8.70 12.67 16.41
CA GLU A 135 -7.73 13.48 17.18
C GLU A 135 -6.46 12.70 17.52
N ARG A 136 -6.60 11.46 18.04
CA ARG A 136 -5.44 10.60 18.34
C ARG A 136 -4.62 10.26 17.09
N THR A 137 -5.27 10.14 15.94
CA THR A 137 -4.59 9.90 14.66
C THR A 137 -3.79 11.11 14.22
N GLU A 138 -4.31 12.33 14.41
CA GLU A 138 -3.60 13.58 14.11
C GLU A 138 -2.41 13.81 15.06
N GLU A 139 -2.55 13.46 16.34
CA GLU A 139 -1.45 13.50 17.32
C GLU A 139 -0.31 12.56 16.93
N ARG A 140 -0.62 11.32 16.51
CA ARG A 140 0.40 10.35 16.06
C ARG A 140 1.15 10.81 14.82
N LYS A 141 0.45 11.40 13.84
CA LYS A 141 1.10 11.96 12.65
C LYS A 141 2.13 13.03 13.03
N LEU A 142 1.81 13.89 14.00
CA LEU A 142 2.74 14.91 14.50
C LEU A 142 3.92 14.31 15.29
N GLU A 143 3.70 13.20 16.00
CA GLU A 143 4.75 12.45 16.71
C GLU A 143 5.70 11.73 15.73
N GLU A 144 5.17 11.12 14.67
CA GLU A 144 5.94 10.53 13.57
C GLU A 144 6.77 11.58 12.85
N GLU A 145 6.16 12.72 12.51
CA GLU A 145 6.86 13.86 11.88
C GLU A 145 7.97 14.41 12.79
N LEU A 146 7.76 14.42 14.12
CA LEU A 146 8.79 14.81 15.09
C LEU A 146 9.95 13.80 15.13
N LEU A 147 9.66 12.50 15.10
CA LEU A 147 10.66 11.42 15.06
C LEU A 147 11.49 11.49 13.77
N ASP A 148 10.84 11.71 12.64
CA ASP A 148 11.49 11.82 11.32
C ASP A 148 12.36 13.07 11.23
N ALA A 149 11.84 14.23 11.64
CA ALA A 149 12.62 15.47 11.68
C ALA A 149 13.86 15.35 12.60
N ALA A 150 13.75 14.64 13.71
CA ALA A 150 14.88 14.37 14.59
C ALA A 150 15.90 13.39 14.00
N ARG A 151 15.45 12.41 13.21
CA ARG A 151 16.28 11.40 12.54
C ARG A 151 17.07 12.00 11.37
N GLU A 152 16.39 12.77 10.52
CA GLU A 152 16.96 13.38 9.31
C GLU A 152 17.72 14.68 9.61
N GLY A 153 17.58 15.24 10.81
CA GLY A 153 18.25 16.48 11.20
C GLY A 153 17.55 17.75 10.73
N ASP A 154 16.26 17.67 10.36
CA ASP A 154 15.45 18.82 9.97
C ASP A 154 15.08 19.67 11.19
N LEU A 155 15.97 20.61 11.50
CA LEU A 155 15.80 21.55 12.61
C LEU A 155 14.62 22.50 12.40
N SER A 156 14.25 22.79 11.15
CA SER A 156 13.16 23.71 10.81
C SER A 156 11.83 23.11 11.21
N THR A 157 11.53 21.92 10.69
CA THR A 157 10.29 21.17 10.98
C THR A 157 10.22 20.80 12.45
N LEU A 158 11.31 20.31 13.05
CA LEU A 158 11.39 20.01 14.48
C LEU A 158 11.09 21.24 15.36
N SER A 159 11.60 22.41 14.99
CA SER A 159 11.35 23.65 15.72
C SER A 159 9.90 24.14 15.56
N GLN A 160 9.30 23.96 14.38
CA GLN A 160 7.90 24.29 14.14
C GLN A 160 6.98 23.41 14.99
N LEU A 161 7.21 22.09 15.00
CA LEU A 161 6.43 21.12 15.77
C LEU A 161 6.48 21.38 17.29
N LEU A 162 7.67 21.63 17.84
CA LEU A 162 7.87 21.88 19.28
C LEU A 162 7.39 23.26 19.75
N ASN A 163 7.03 24.15 18.84
CA ASN A 163 6.49 25.49 19.14
C ASN A 163 4.98 25.60 18.90
N ARG A 164 4.30 24.51 18.53
CA ARG A 164 2.84 24.47 18.40
C ARG A 164 2.16 24.75 19.74
N LYS A 165 0.93 25.28 19.68
CA LYS A 165 0.09 25.55 20.88
C LYS A 165 -0.18 24.27 21.70
N LYS A 166 -0.27 23.12 21.02
CA LYS A 166 -0.28 21.77 21.60
C LYS A 166 0.83 20.97 20.88
N PRO A 167 2.06 20.92 21.44
CA PRO A 167 3.16 20.20 20.83
C PRO A 167 2.93 18.68 20.94
N PRO A 168 3.43 17.86 19.98
CA PRO A 168 3.45 16.41 20.10
C PRO A 168 4.29 15.97 21.32
N ASP A 169 4.08 14.75 21.82
CA ASP A 169 4.89 14.23 22.92
C ASP A 169 6.36 14.17 22.49
N MET A 170 7.20 14.92 23.20
CA MET A 170 8.63 14.99 22.92
C MET A 170 9.40 13.73 23.27
N ASN A 171 8.79 12.86 24.06
CA ASN A 171 9.31 11.54 24.41
C ASN A 171 8.47 10.43 23.78
N CYS A 172 7.72 10.73 22.71
CA CYS A 172 7.14 9.70 21.85
C CYS A 172 8.22 8.71 21.41
N CYS A 173 7.84 7.49 21.08
CA CYS A 173 8.79 6.43 20.79
C CYS A 173 8.46 5.78 19.46
N ASP A 174 9.50 5.48 18.67
CA ASP A 174 9.38 4.63 17.50
C ASP A 174 9.14 3.16 17.87
N LEU A 175 9.04 2.29 16.86
CA LEU A 175 8.81 0.84 17.05
C LEU A 175 9.86 0.15 17.93
N LEU A 176 11.08 0.70 18.02
CA LEU A 176 12.18 0.18 18.82
C LEU A 176 12.23 0.80 20.24
N GLY A 177 11.30 1.71 20.57
CA GLY A 177 11.32 2.45 21.82
C GLY A 177 12.29 3.64 21.81
N ASN A 178 12.81 4.05 20.65
CA ASN A 178 13.69 5.20 20.55
C ASN A 178 12.86 6.48 20.53
N THR A 179 13.22 7.43 21.39
CA THR A 179 12.66 8.78 21.36
C THR A 179 13.27 9.62 20.24
N PRO A 180 12.68 10.78 19.87
CA PRO A 180 13.32 11.72 18.95
C PRO A 180 14.77 12.04 19.34
N LEU A 181 15.06 12.08 20.65
CA LEU A 181 16.41 12.31 21.16
C LEU A 181 17.35 11.11 20.92
N HIS A 182 16.86 9.86 21.00
CA HIS A 182 17.63 8.68 20.60
C HIS A 182 17.95 8.70 19.11
N CYS A 183 16.97 9.03 18.26
CA CYS A 183 17.16 9.12 16.80
C CYS A 183 18.22 10.19 16.45
N ALA A 184 18.10 11.38 17.04
CA ALA A 184 19.06 12.46 16.83
C ALA A 184 20.48 12.09 17.33
N ALA A 185 20.58 11.42 18.49
CA ALA A 185 21.87 11.02 19.05
C ALA A 185 22.56 9.91 18.25
N TYR A 186 21.80 8.92 17.79
CA TYR A 186 22.31 7.80 17.00
C TYR A 186 22.85 8.25 15.63
N ARG A 187 22.14 9.17 14.97
CA ARG A 187 22.48 9.69 13.63
C ARG A 187 23.47 10.85 13.62
N GLY A 188 23.88 11.38 14.77
CA GLY A 188 24.83 12.50 14.79
C GLY A 188 24.17 13.89 14.65
N GLN A 189 22.85 14.01 14.82
CA GLN A 189 22.11 15.26 14.60
C GLN A 189 22.19 16.23 15.78
N LYS A 190 23.35 16.89 15.90
CA LYS A 190 23.72 17.79 16.99
C LYS A 190 22.69 18.87 17.31
N LEU A 191 22.25 19.61 16.30
CA LEU A 191 21.35 20.76 16.49
C LEU A 191 19.95 20.33 16.93
N CYS A 192 19.43 19.23 16.38
CA CYS A 192 18.17 18.63 16.81
C CYS A 192 18.25 18.08 18.23
N ALA A 193 19.32 17.36 18.59
CA ALA A 193 19.54 16.87 19.95
C ALA A 193 19.59 18.01 20.98
N LEU A 194 20.32 19.09 20.69
CA LEU A 194 20.36 20.30 21.52
C LEU A 194 18.98 20.95 21.67
N LYS A 195 18.22 21.04 20.59
CA LYS A 195 16.88 21.64 20.60
C LYS A 195 15.90 20.82 21.43
N LEU A 196 15.92 19.49 21.28
CA LEU A 196 15.11 18.56 22.07
C LEU A 196 15.44 18.63 23.57
N LEU A 197 16.72 18.63 23.93
CA LEU A 197 17.18 18.78 25.31
C LEU A 197 16.77 20.13 25.91
N LYS A 198 16.95 21.23 25.16
CA LYS A 198 16.50 22.58 25.60
C LYS A 198 15.00 22.66 25.84
N LYS A 199 14.21 21.85 25.13
CA LYS A 199 12.75 21.79 25.31
C LYS A 199 12.33 20.84 26.44
N GLY A 200 13.23 19.99 26.95
CA GLY A 200 12.98 19.11 28.10
C GLY A 200 12.91 17.61 27.77
N ALA A 201 13.40 17.17 26.60
CA ALA A 201 13.48 15.76 26.27
C ALA A 201 14.37 15.00 27.27
N SER A 202 13.93 13.82 27.71
CA SER A 202 14.61 13.07 28.77
C SER A 202 15.71 12.16 28.21
N PRO A 203 17.00 12.34 28.59
CA PRO A 203 18.09 11.49 28.10
C PRO A 203 18.14 10.11 28.79
N ASN A 204 17.41 9.93 29.89
CA ASN A 204 17.43 8.72 30.72
C ASN A 204 16.39 7.66 30.33
N ILE A 205 15.56 7.94 29.31
CA ILE A 205 14.60 6.96 28.80
C ILE A 205 15.38 5.83 28.14
N LYS A 206 14.95 4.60 28.41
CA LYS A 206 15.52 3.41 27.79
C LYS A 206 14.61 2.93 26.67
N ASN A 207 15.22 2.60 25.54
CA ASN A 207 14.53 1.93 24.45
C ASN A 207 14.26 0.44 24.80
N LYS A 208 13.63 -0.31 23.89
CA LYS A 208 13.29 -1.73 24.11
C LYS A 208 14.51 -2.65 24.27
N ASN A 209 15.70 -2.18 23.91
CA ASN A 209 16.96 -2.89 24.09
C ASN A 209 17.68 -2.50 25.41
N ASP A 210 16.99 -1.83 26.33
CA ASP A 210 17.54 -1.30 27.58
C ASP A 210 18.64 -0.23 27.40
N GLN A 211 18.76 0.35 26.19
CA GLN A 211 19.75 1.35 25.84
C GLN A 211 19.21 2.76 26.07
N THR A 212 20.03 3.63 26.66
CA THR A 212 19.77 5.07 26.77
C THR A 212 20.29 5.82 25.54
N VAL A 213 19.91 7.09 25.42
CA VAL A 213 20.46 8.00 24.39
C VAL A 213 22.01 8.03 24.42
N PHE A 214 22.60 7.90 25.62
CA PHE A 214 24.05 7.88 25.79
C PHE A 214 24.70 6.62 25.22
N ASP A 215 24.03 5.47 25.34
CA ASP A 215 24.50 4.19 24.81
C ASP A 215 24.46 4.16 23.28
N LEU A 216 23.52 4.88 22.67
CA LEU A 216 23.36 5.00 21.21
C LEU A 216 24.16 6.13 20.57
N ALA A 217 24.70 7.07 21.35
CA ALA A 217 25.45 8.19 20.81
C ALA A 217 26.76 7.69 20.17
N ASN A 218 26.88 7.80 18.84
CA ASN A 218 28.05 7.33 18.09
C ASN A 218 29.18 8.36 17.98
N ASN A 219 28.93 9.62 18.36
CA ASN A 219 29.88 10.74 18.24
C ASN A 219 30.25 11.33 19.61
N THR A 220 31.54 11.59 19.83
CA THR A 220 32.11 12.26 21.01
C THR A 220 31.46 13.62 21.29
N GLU A 221 31.10 14.39 20.26
CA GLU A 221 30.43 15.68 20.42
C GLU A 221 29.01 15.56 20.99
N ILE A 222 28.26 14.53 20.58
CA ILE A 222 26.90 14.29 21.09
C ILE A 222 26.96 13.78 22.53
N LYS A 223 27.93 12.93 22.86
CA LYS A 223 28.15 12.47 24.24
C LYS A 223 28.42 13.65 25.18
N GLN A 224 29.24 14.62 24.77
CA GLN A 224 29.49 15.84 25.55
C GLN A 224 28.21 16.67 25.77
N ILE A 225 27.35 16.78 24.76
CA ILE A 225 26.07 17.48 24.86
C ILE A 225 25.11 16.79 25.83
N LEU A 226 25.06 15.46 25.79
CA LEU A 226 24.27 14.66 26.72
C LEU A 226 24.80 14.77 28.16
N GLU A 227 26.12 14.69 28.36
CA GLU A 227 26.78 14.84 29.66
C GLU A 227 26.57 16.22 30.29
N SER A 228 26.62 17.29 29.48
CA SER A 228 26.43 18.66 29.97
C SER A 228 25.05 18.91 30.60
N ASN A 229 24.04 18.09 30.25
CA ASN A 229 22.68 18.17 30.79
C ASN A 229 22.36 17.13 31.89
N ILE A 230 23.28 16.21 32.21
CA ILE A 230 23.08 15.15 33.22
C ILE A 230 23.49 15.61 34.65
N HIS A 231 24.15 16.76 34.80
CA HIS A 231 24.62 17.23 36.12
C HIS A 231 23.72 18.27 36.79
N LYS A 232 22.86 17.79 37.71
CA LYS A 232 22.71 18.29 39.09
C LYS A 232 21.79 17.39 39.91
N SER A 233 22.32 16.24 40.37
CA SER A 233 21.82 15.53 41.54
C SER A 233 22.92 15.55 42.59
N SER A 234 22.73 16.34 43.66
CA SER A 234 23.60 16.29 44.84
C SER A 234 22.78 15.86 46.04
N ARG A 235 23.21 14.74 46.63
CA ARG A 235 22.81 14.26 47.94
C ARG A 235 23.21 15.32 48.98
N PHE A 236 22.29 15.73 49.86
CA PHE A 236 22.46 16.15 51.27
C PHE A 236 21.33 17.13 51.68
N LEU A 237 20.70 16.82 52.81
CA LEU A 237 19.71 17.60 53.60
C LEU A 237 18.22 17.43 53.23
N GLY A 238 17.41 17.14 54.26
CA GLY A 238 16.00 16.76 54.20
C GLY A 238 15.05 17.86 53.74
N TRP A 239 13.87 17.42 53.30
CA TRP A 239 12.89 18.20 52.54
C TRP A 239 12.25 19.35 53.36
N ARG A 240 12.36 20.58 52.85
CA ARG A 240 11.47 21.72 53.18
C ARG A 240 11.06 22.44 51.90
N SER A 241 9.79 22.82 51.80
CA SER A 241 9.20 23.44 50.61
C SER A 241 9.55 24.93 50.52
N TYR A 242 10.10 25.37 49.39
CA TYR A 242 10.40 26.77 49.06
C TYR A 242 9.72 27.17 47.75
N TRP A 243 9.45 28.48 47.57
CA TRP A 243 9.01 29.03 46.30
C TRP A 243 10.23 29.42 45.46
N VAL A 244 10.28 28.88 44.24
CA VAL A 244 11.43 29.02 43.36
C VAL A 244 10.92 29.46 42.00
N VAL A 245 11.55 30.50 41.45
CA VAL A 245 11.24 31.01 40.12
C VAL A 245 12.53 30.98 39.31
N LEU A 246 12.46 30.32 38.15
CA LEU A 246 13.55 30.26 37.18
C LEU A 246 13.18 31.18 36.02
N GLN A 247 13.91 32.27 35.87
CA GLN A 247 13.71 33.22 34.77
C GLN A 247 15.07 33.48 34.13
N ASP A 248 15.16 33.15 32.85
CA ASP A 248 16.34 33.32 31.98
C ASP A 248 17.67 32.80 32.55
N GLY A 249 17.62 31.64 33.21
CA GLY A 249 18.81 30.85 33.56
C GLY A 249 19.41 31.11 34.95
N VAL A 250 18.87 32.04 35.73
CA VAL A 250 19.27 32.24 37.14
C VAL A 250 18.15 31.79 38.07
N LEU A 251 18.47 30.86 38.99
CA LEU A 251 17.51 30.26 39.93
C LEU A 251 17.47 31.07 41.24
N SER A 252 16.33 31.73 41.50
CA SER A 252 16.13 32.50 42.73
C SER A 252 15.09 31.84 43.64
N TRP A 253 15.39 31.75 44.94
CA TRP A 253 14.49 31.16 45.94
C TRP A 253 14.08 32.19 46.99
N TYR A 254 12.79 32.18 47.35
CA TYR A 254 12.21 33.13 48.29
C TYR A 254 11.48 32.40 49.40
N SER A 255 11.50 32.99 50.60
CA SER A 255 10.71 32.49 51.71
C SER A 255 9.24 32.92 51.61
N LYS A 256 8.93 34.08 50.98
CA LYS A 256 7.58 34.58 50.60
C LYS A 256 7.64 35.61 49.43
N GLN A 257 6.53 35.76 48.69
CA GLN A 257 6.37 36.63 47.50
C GLN A 257 6.22 38.11 47.89
N ASP A 258 7.07 39.02 47.38
CA ASP A 258 7.10 40.44 47.77
C ASP A 258 7.00 41.38 46.55
N ASN A 259 5.97 42.24 46.50
CA ASN A 259 5.50 42.98 45.31
C ASN A 259 6.26 44.30 44.99
N CYS A 260 7.44 44.52 45.57
CA CYS A 260 8.14 45.82 45.52
C CYS A 260 9.23 45.94 44.43
N PHE A 261 9.38 44.93 43.57
CA PHE A 261 10.42 44.87 42.54
C PHE A 261 9.81 44.64 41.15
N PHE A 262 10.38 45.27 40.13
CA PHE A 262 10.06 44.99 38.73
C PHE A 262 11.29 45.16 37.84
N THR A 263 11.25 44.49 36.69
CA THR A 263 12.39 44.41 35.77
C THR A 263 11.94 44.89 34.39
N LEU A 264 12.74 45.75 33.76
CA LEU A 264 12.52 46.24 32.41
C LEU A 264 13.58 45.66 31.48
N LYS A 265 13.15 45.12 30.34
CA LYS A 265 14.03 44.59 29.30
C LYS A 265 13.94 45.51 28.07
N CYS A 266 15.08 46.04 27.65
CA CYS A 266 15.19 46.93 26.51
C CYS A 266 15.39 46.13 25.21
N PHE A 267 15.21 46.80 24.06
CA PHE A 267 15.31 46.18 22.73
C PHE A 267 16.72 45.65 22.41
N ASP A 268 17.76 46.23 23.01
CA ASP A 268 19.16 45.79 22.91
C ASP A 268 19.49 44.61 23.84
N ASP A 269 18.47 43.94 24.37
CA ASP A 269 18.56 42.86 25.37
C ASP A 269 19.17 43.27 26.72
N SER A 270 19.42 44.55 26.99
CA SER A 270 19.81 45.03 28.33
C SER A 270 18.65 44.94 29.32
N VAL A 271 18.95 44.53 30.57
CA VAL A 271 17.94 44.28 31.60
C VAL A 271 18.21 45.12 32.84
N HIS A 272 17.28 46.02 33.16
CA HIS A 272 17.37 46.92 34.30
C HIS A 272 16.37 46.55 35.39
N HIS A 273 16.82 46.55 36.64
CA HIS A 273 16.02 46.13 37.80
C HIS A 273 15.70 47.34 38.67
N PHE A 274 14.42 47.57 38.94
CA PHE A 274 13.94 48.72 39.70
C PHE A 274 13.21 48.27 40.96
N LYS A 275 13.45 49.01 42.05
CA LYS A 275 12.79 48.80 43.34
C LYS A 275 11.95 50.02 43.68
N VAL A 276 10.67 49.79 43.94
CA VAL A 276 9.73 50.84 44.36
C VAL A 276 9.64 50.85 45.88
N SER A 277 9.54 52.04 46.48
CA SER A 277 9.45 52.16 47.93
C SER A 277 8.14 51.52 48.44
N PRO A 278 8.19 50.66 49.47
CA PRO A 278 7.00 49.96 49.98
C PRO A 278 6.03 50.87 50.74
N LYS A 279 6.38 52.14 50.96
CA LYS A 279 5.60 53.05 51.84
C LYS A 279 4.39 53.71 51.18
N ASN A 280 4.34 53.79 49.84
CA ASN A 280 3.23 54.36 49.08
C ASN A 280 2.87 53.40 47.96
N ASP A 281 1.68 52.79 48.03
CA ASP A 281 1.09 51.84 47.07
C ASP A 281 2.03 51.42 45.91
N PRO A 282 2.77 50.31 46.09
CA PRO A 282 3.85 49.89 45.18
C PRO A 282 3.35 49.66 43.76
N GLU A 283 2.09 49.24 43.61
CA GLU A 283 1.51 48.87 42.34
C GLU A 283 1.13 50.11 41.52
N ALA A 284 0.51 51.10 42.17
CA ALA A 284 0.19 52.38 41.54
C ALA A 284 1.44 53.19 41.17
N THR A 285 2.49 53.12 42.00
CA THR A 285 3.75 53.84 41.76
C THR A 285 4.57 53.19 40.64
N ARG A 286 4.58 51.84 40.56
CA ARG A 286 5.15 51.10 39.41
C ARG A 286 4.46 51.50 38.11
N LYS A 287 3.13 51.58 38.10
CA LYS A 287 2.37 51.95 36.90
C LYS A 287 2.76 53.35 36.41
N ARG A 288 2.84 54.34 37.30
CA ARG A 288 3.28 55.71 36.94
C ARG A 288 4.70 55.76 36.39
N TRP A 289 5.61 54.91 36.89
CA TRP A 289 6.98 54.82 36.36
C TRP A 289 7.01 54.24 34.95
N MET A 290 6.21 53.20 34.67
CA MET A 290 6.11 52.65 33.32
C MET A 290 5.50 53.66 32.33
N ASP A 291 4.42 54.34 32.72
CA ASP A 291 3.77 55.36 31.88
C ASP A 291 4.75 56.52 31.55
N ALA A 292 5.55 56.96 32.53
CA ALA A 292 6.56 58.03 32.32
C ALA A 292 7.75 57.58 31.45
N MET A 293 8.18 56.32 31.56
CA MET A 293 9.24 55.77 30.72
C MET A 293 8.79 55.62 29.26
N GLU A 294 7.53 55.24 29.06
CA GLU A 294 6.92 55.15 27.72
C GLU A 294 6.83 56.53 27.07
N GLU A 295 6.38 57.55 27.82
CA GLU A 295 6.33 58.94 27.35
C GLU A 295 7.74 59.50 27.03
N HIS A 296 8.76 59.16 27.82
CA HIS A 296 10.15 59.54 27.55
C HIS A 296 10.75 58.83 26.33
N SER A 297 10.43 57.55 26.14
CA SER A 297 10.86 56.78 24.96
C SER A 297 10.28 57.37 23.67
N ALA A 298 9.00 57.76 23.70
CA ALA A 298 8.32 58.41 22.58
C ALA A 298 8.96 59.77 22.23
N TYR A 299 9.41 60.54 23.23
CA TYR A 299 10.14 61.80 23.05
C TYR A 299 11.53 61.60 22.42
N SER A 300 12.24 60.52 22.76
CA SER A 300 13.60 60.23 22.28
C SER A 300 13.65 59.79 20.82
N THR A 301 12.66 59.02 20.35
CA THR A 301 12.55 58.58 18.94
C THR A 301 12.32 59.71 17.94
N HIS A 302 11.84 60.88 18.37
CA HIS A 302 11.53 61.99 17.46
C HIS A 302 12.76 62.87 17.12
N TYR A 303 13.86 62.81 17.89
CA TYR A 303 15.04 63.68 17.71
C TYR A 303 16.34 62.95 17.32
N CYS A 304 16.40 61.62 17.38
CA CYS A 304 17.63 60.85 17.11
C CYS A 304 17.83 60.45 15.63
N SER A 305 17.21 61.18 14.69
CA SER A 305 17.36 60.97 13.23
C SER A 305 18.37 61.92 12.56
N GLN A 306 19.28 62.53 13.34
CA GLN A 306 20.43 63.26 12.79
C GLN A 306 21.74 62.88 13.48
N ASP A 307 22.68 62.50 12.62
CA ASP A 307 24.13 62.62 12.72
C ASP A 307 24.95 61.67 13.61
N GLN A 308 25.92 61.05 12.91
CA GLN A 308 27.35 60.83 13.28
C GLN A 308 27.62 59.90 14.47
N GLY A 309 28.47 58.88 14.39
CA GLY A 309 29.77 58.77 13.70
C GLY A 309 30.81 58.37 14.75
N SER A 310 31.84 57.57 14.36
CA SER A 310 33.06 57.21 15.13
C SER A 310 32.88 56.37 16.41
N GLU A 311 33.74 55.47 16.87
CA GLU A 311 35.04 54.88 16.49
C GLU A 311 35.34 53.78 17.54
N GLU A 312 36.10 52.72 17.16
CA GLU A 312 37.13 52.00 17.98
C GLU A 312 36.63 51.11 19.17
N ASP A 313 37.01 49.84 19.41
CA ASP A 313 38.23 49.05 19.12
C ASP A 313 38.03 47.51 19.19
N GLU A 314 38.78 46.80 18.32
CA GLU A 314 39.58 45.53 18.42
C GLU A 314 39.21 44.40 19.43
N GLU A 315 39.28 43.07 19.22
CA GLU A 315 39.96 42.09 18.31
C GLU A 315 39.01 40.86 18.15
N GLU A 316 38.90 40.10 17.05
CA GLU A 316 39.85 39.11 16.49
C GLU A 316 39.39 38.81 15.04
N VAL A 317 40.30 38.94 14.08
CA VAL A 317 40.01 38.92 12.64
C VAL A 317 40.09 37.50 12.07
N LEU A 318 38.96 36.97 11.58
CA LEU A 318 38.93 35.99 10.49
C LEU A 318 38.98 36.72 9.15
N SER A 319 39.71 36.19 8.18
CA SER A 319 40.06 36.91 6.95
C SER A 319 38.81 37.27 6.12
N VAL A 320 38.67 38.57 5.82
CA VAL A 320 37.57 39.09 4.97
C VAL A 320 37.58 38.44 3.58
N GLY A 321 38.72 37.96 3.09
CA GLY A 321 38.84 37.27 1.80
C GLY A 321 37.98 36.01 1.69
N GLU A 322 37.97 35.16 2.71
CA GLU A 322 37.25 33.87 2.70
C GLU A 322 35.74 34.03 2.85
N LEU A 323 35.30 35.06 3.59
CA LEU A 323 33.88 35.43 3.70
C LEU A 323 33.34 36.04 2.41
N THR A 324 34.17 36.80 1.69
CA THR A 324 33.76 37.43 0.43
C THR A 324 33.62 36.37 -0.67
N GLU A 325 34.55 35.42 -0.77
CA GLU A 325 34.42 34.27 -1.70
C GLU A 325 33.21 33.39 -1.37
N SER A 326 32.97 33.08 -0.10
CA SER A 326 31.82 32.28 0.33
C SER A 326 30.48 32.97 0.03
N LEU A 327 30.40 34.29 0.22
CA LEU A 327 29.23 35.08 -0.15
C LEU A 327 29.05 35.18 -1.67
N GLN A 328 30.14 35.30 -2.45
CA GLN A 328 30.09 35.27 -3.91
C GLN A 328 29.55 33.92 -4.42
N VAL A 329 30.06 32.80 -3.88
CA VAL A 329 29.62 31.45 -4.24
C VAL A 329 28.15 31.24 -3.87
N ARG A 330 27.71 31.76 -2.72
CA ARG A 330 26.32 31.63 -2.26
C ARG A 330 25.36 32.51 -3.07
N SER A 331 25.79 33.70 -3.48
CA SER A 331 25.06 34.59 -4.40
C SER A 331 24.91 33.94 -5.77
N LEU A 332 25.98 33.33 -6.29
CA LEU A 332 25.98 32.66 -7.59
C LEU A 332 25.11 31.38 -7.57
N LYS A 333 25.07 30.67 -6.44
CA LYS A 333 24.14 29.56 -6.21
C LYS A 333 22.69 30.02 -6.15
N LEU A 334 22.42 31.17 -5.52
CA LEU A 334 21.08 31.73 -5.46
C LEU A 334 20.60 32.18 -6.85
N GLU A 335 21.48 32.81 -7.64
CA GLU A 335 21.18 33.17 -9.03
C GLU A 335 20.92 31.94 -9.91
N GLN A 336 21.69 30.86 -9.76
CA GLN A 336 21.43 29.60 -10.45
C GLN A 336 20.08 28.98 -10.05
N GLU A 337 19.71 29.05 -8.77
CA GLU A 337 18.45 28.50 -8.28
C GLU A 337 17.24 29.34 -8.71
N VAL A 338 17.41 30.66 -8.83
CA VAL A 338 16.41 31.57 -9.40
C VAL A 338 16.23 31.30 -10.90
N GLU A 339 17.31 31.09 -11.66
CA GLU A 339 17.20 30.77 -13.09
C GLU A 339 16.59 29.37 -13.32
N LYS A 340 16.89 28.38 -12.47
CA LYS A 340 16.20 27.07 -12.52
C LYS A 340 14.71 27.19 -12.27
N ASN A 341 14.30 27.98 -11.28
CA ASN A 341 12.88 28.21 -10.99
C ASN A 341 12.18 28.94 -12.13
N LYS A 342 12.90 29.84 -12.82
CA LYS A 342 12.40 30.53 -14.00
C LYS A 342 12.23 29.58 -15.19
N ILE A 343 13.23 28.72 -15.47
CA ILE A 343 13.13 27.67 -16.52
C ILE A 343 11.97 26.71 -16.20
N LEU A 344 11.79 26.33 -14.93
CA LEU A 344 10.69 25.46 -14.51
C LEU A 344 9.33 26.13 -14.71
N SER A 345 9.22 27.43 -14.39
CA SER A 345 8.01 28.23 -14.63
C SER A 345 7.72 28.40 -16.11
N GLU A 346 8.75 28.61 -16.95
CA GLU A 346 8.61 28.71 -18.40
C GLU A 346 8.20 27.36 -19.02
N ALA A 347 8.72 26.24 -18.51
CA ALA A 347 8.31 24.90 -18.92
C ALA A 347 6.86 24.59 -18.53
N LEU A 348 6.44 24.95 -17.31
CA LEU A 348 5.04 24.86 -16.86
C LEU A 348 4.10 25.71 -17.72
N GLN A 349 4.56 26.90 -18.12
CA GLN A 349 3.78 27.78 -18.97
C GLN A 349 3.70 27.24 -20.41
N THR A 350 4.78 26.66 -20.93
CA THR A 350 4.78 25.99 -22.25
C THR A 350 3.82 24.79 -22.25
N LEU A 351 3.86 23.96 -21.20
CA LEU A 351 2.91 22.85 -21.01
C LEU A 351 1.46 23.32 -20.90
N ALA A 352 1.20 24.43 -20.21
CA ALA A 352 -0.13 25.02 -20.13
C ALA A 352 -0.60 25.56 -21.50
N THR A 353 0.33 26.05 -22.32
CA THR A 353 0.03 26.56 -23.66
C THR A 353 -0.22 25.41 -24.64
N GLU A 354 0.57 24.33 -24.59
CA GLU A 354 0.36 23.11 -25.37
C GLU A 354 -0.94 22.40 -25.00
N HIS A 355 -1.29 22.37 -23.70
CA HIS A 355 -2.58 21.85 -23.24
C HIS A 355 -3.75 22.70 -23.77
N HIS A 356 -3.59 24.03 -23.82
CA HIS A 356 -4.59 24.93 -24.38
C HIS A 356 -4.72 24.81 -25.91
N GLU A 357 -3.62 24.59 -26.63
CA GLU A 357 -3.62 24.32 -28.08
C GLU A 357 -4.23 22.95 -28.40
N LEU A 358 -3.99 21.93 -27.57
CA LEU A 358 -4.65 20.62 -27.64
C LEU A 358 -6.15 20.75 -27.42
N GLU A 359 -6.59 21.52 -26.42
CA GLU A 359 -8.01 21.80 -26.18
C GLU A 359 -8.67 22.55 -27.35
N GLN A 360 -7.99 23.53 -27.95
CA GLN A 360 -8.49 24.23 -29.15
C GLN A 360 -8.54 23.33 -30.39
N SER A 361 -7.61 22.37 -30.52
CA SER A 361 -7.61 21.40 -31.63
C SER A 361 -8.80 20.43 -31.55
N VAL A 362 -9.23 20.05 -30.34
CA VAL A 362 -10.42 19.23 -30.10
C VAL A 362 -11.72 19.99 -30.45
N VAL A 363 -11.70 21.32 -30.39
CA VAL A 363 -12.84 22.20 -30.73
C VAL A 363 -13.02 22.40 -32.25
N THR A 364 -12.01 22.13 -33.09
CA THR A 364 -12.08 22.38 -34.56
C THR A 364 -12.56 21.20 -35.42
N GLY A 365 -13.05 20.12 -34.79
CA GLY A 365 -14.02 19.20 -35.40
C GLY A 365 -13.47 18.12 -36.33
N SER A 366 -13.43 16.89 -35.82
CA SER A 366 -13.63 15.64 -36.56
C SER A 366 -14.07 14.55 -35.56
N SER A 367 -15.35 14.16 -35.54
CA SER A 367 -15.90 13.14 -34.63
C SER A 367 -15.44 11.71 -34.96
N PRO A 368 -15.53 10.79 -33.99
CA PRO A 368 -16.49 9.70 -34.18
C PRO A 368 -17.52 9.55 -33.04
N GLN A 369 -18.67 9.03 -33.46
CA GLN A 369 -19.91 8.80 -32.72
C GLN A 369 -19.78 7.69 -31.66
N GLY A 370 -20.60 7.79 -30.61
CA GLY A 370 -20.90 6.64 -29.75
C GLY A 370 -21.37 7.01 -28.35
N ALA A 371 -22.56 7.61 -28.22
CA ALA A 371 -23.26 7.69 -26.94
C ALA A 371 -23.61 6.27 -26.47
N LEU A 372 -23.12 5.86 -25.29
CA LEU A 372 -23.50 4.61 -24.65
C LEU A 372 -24.83 4.81 -23.91
N SER A 373 -25.83 4.00 -24.28
CA SER A 373 -27.18 3.96 -23.70
C SER A 373 -27.23 3.08 -22.44
N GLU A 374 -28.24 3.33 -21.60
CA GLU A 374 -28.47 2.78 -20.25
C GLU A 374 -28.76 1.26 -20.13
N ASP A 375 -28.40 0.42 -21.11
CA ASP A 375 -28.73 -1.03 -21.11
C ASP A 375 -27.56 -1.96 -20.74
N ASP A 376 -26.43 -1.44 -20.24
CA ASP A 376 -25.21 -2.23 -19.98
C ASP A 376 -25.05 -2.75 -18.54
N PHE A 377 -26.15 -2.91 -17.78
CA PHE A 377 -26.09 -3.44 -16.42
C PHE A 377 -27.00 -4.66 -16.21
N HIS A 378 -26.50 -5.84 -16.56
CA HIS A 378 -26.93 -7.07 -15.89
C HIS A 378 -25.76 -8.05 -15.63
N ASP A 379 -25.52 -8.17 -14.33
CA ASP A 379 -25.27 -9.38 -13.55
C ASP A 379 -23.83 -9.80 -13.21
N ALA A 380 -23.56 -9.75 -11.90
CA ALA A 380 -22.71 -10.71 -11.22
C ALA A 380 -23.46 -11.16 -9.96
N VAL A 381 -23.40 -12.48 -9.75
CA VAL A 381 -23.79 -13.23 -8.55
C VAL A 381 -25.28 -13.12 -8.17
N SER A 382 -26.16 -13.75 -8.96
CA SER A 382 -27.43 -14.22 -8.39
C SER A 382 -27.19 -15.50 -7.59
N ASP A 383 -27.10 -15.36 -6.28
CA ASP A 383 -27.32 -16.46 -5.35
C ASP A 383 -28.84 -16.64 -5.21
N SER A 384 -29.39 -17.66 -5.85
CA SER A 384 -30.74 -18.14 -5.53
C SER A 384 -30.83 -19.63 -5.81
N GLU A 385 -30.83 -20.42 -4.74
CA GLU A 385 -31.21 -21.83 -4.75
C GLU A 385 -32.64 -22.00 -5.31
N SER A 386 -32.80 -22.89 -6.29
CA SER A 386 -33.97 -23.78 -6.34
C SER A 386 -33.73 -24.93 -7.33
N GLU A 387 -33.92 -26.15 -6.84
CA GLU A 387 -34.11 -27.36 -7.62
C GLU A 387 -35.43 -27.28 -8.41
N HIS A 388 -35.44 -27.66 -9.69
CA HIS A 388 -36.32 -28.73 -10.20
C HIS A 388 -36.10 -29.04 -11.68
N SER A 389 -36.18 -30.34 -11.96
CA SER A 389 -36.13 -31.04 -13.22
C SER A 389 -37.26 -30.73 -14.22
N LEU A 390 -37.00 -31.13 -15.47
CA LEU A 390 -37.90 -31.74 -16.49
C LEU A 390 -38.24 -30.93 -17.75
N SER A 391 -37.71 -31.47 -18.87
CA SER A 391 -38.39 -31.91 -20.09
C SER A 391 -39.20 -30.92 -20.95
N GLY A 392 -38.88 -30.95 -22.25
CA GLY A 392 -39.92 -31.19 -23.26
C GLY A 392 -40.09 -30.15 -24.36
N PHE A 393 -39.72 -30.59 -25.57
CA PHE A 393 -40.49 -30.47 -26.81
C PHE A 393 -40.25 -29.27 -27.77
N GLU A 394 -39.75 -29.67 -28.95
CA GLU A 394 -39.90 -29.21 -30.34
C GLU A 394 -40.82 -28.01 -30.68
N THR A 395 -40.40 -27.17 -31.65
CA THR A 395 -40.94 -27.17 -33.05
C THR A 395 -40.49 -25.94 -33.87
N VAL A 396 -39.78 -26.22 -34.98
CA VAL A 396 -39.85 -25.69 -36.37
C VAL A 396 -40.33 -24.25 -36.68
N ALA A 397 -39.49 -23.48 -37.40
CA ALA A 397 -39.75 -22.81 -38.70
C ALA A 397 -38.62 -21.78 -39.00
N SER A 398 -37.66 -22.06 -39.87
CA SER A 398 -37.62 -21.65 -41.30
C SER A 398 -37.99 -20.18 -41.57
N HIS A 399 -37.02 -19.37 -42.01
CA HIS A 399 -37.17 -18.53 -43.22
C HIS A 399 -35.79 -18.04 -43.70
N SER A 400 -35.51 -18.40 -44.95
CA SER A 400 -34.43 -17.97 -45.84
C SER A 400 -34.63 -16.55 -46.36
N PHE A 401 -33.56 -15.81 -46.61
CA PHE A 401 -33.45 -14.90 -47.76
C PHE A 401 -31.97 -14.77 -48.18
N ASP A 402 -31.75 -14.99 -49.48
CA ASP A 402 -30.48 -14.98 -50.21
C ASP A 402 -30.12 -13.58 -50.74
N GLU A 403 -28.91 -13.54 -51.32
CA GLU A 403 -28.37 -12.63 -52.35
C GLU A 403 -27.82 -11.27 -51.89
N GLU A 404 -26.72 -10.73 -52.44
CA GLU A 404 -25.62 -11.21 -53.28
C GLU A 404 -24.59 -10.06 -53.37
N GLY A 405 -23.33 -10.37 -53.69
CA GLY A 405 -22.50 -9.53 -54.57
C GLY A 405 -21.67 -8.39 -53.95
N SER A 406 -20.35 -8.55 -53.87
CA SER A 406 -19.46 -8.19 -54.99
C SER A 406 -18.00 -8.10 -54.54
N VAL A 407 -17.15 -8.65 -55.40
CA VAL A 407 -15.70 -8.77 -55.30
C VAL A 407 -15.08 -7.57 -56.00
N LEU A 408 -14.06 -6.94 -55.41
CA LEU A 408 -13.12 -6.12 -56.17
C LEU A 408 -11.70 -6.29 -55.63
N PHE A 409 -10.85 -6.74 -56.55
CA PHE A 409 -9.43 -7.06 -56.42
C PHE A 409 -8.63 -5.88 -56.98
N SER A 410 -7.61 -5.42 -56.25
CA SER A 410 -6.42 -4.70 -56.76
C SER A 410 -5.71 -4.07 -55.56
N SER A 411 -4.39 -3.91 -55.46
CA SER A 411 -3.20 -4.41 -56.13
C SER A 411 -2.04 -3.79 -55.33
N GLU A 412 -0.94 -4.52 -55.20
CA GLU A 412 0.33 -4.10 -54.60
C GLU A 412 0.84 -2.75 -55.13
N ARG A 413 1.50 -1.97 -54.26
CA ARG A 413 2.61 -1.07 -54.63
C ARG A 413 3.50 -0.69 -53.44
N SER A 414 4.66 -1.34 -53.41
CA SER A 414 6.02 -0.79 -53.23
C SER A 414 6.26 0.41 -52.30
N SER A 415 7.12 0.15 -51.31
CA SER A 415 7.87 1.05 -50.43
C SER A 415 8.69 2.13 -51.15
N PRO A 416 9.18 3.12 -50.39
CA PRO A 416 10.60 3.46 -50.46
C PRO A 416 11.28 3.45 -49.08
N THR A 417 12.44 2.81 -49.09
CA THR A 417 13.55 2.82 -48.12
C THR A 417 13.97 4.21 -47.66
N ASN A 418 14.31 4.34 -46.37
CA ASN A 418 15.43 5.16 -45.92
C ASN A 418 16.18 4.50 -44.74
N MET A 419 17.50 4.48 -44.91
CA MET A 419 18.57 3.88 -44.11
C MET A 419 18.82 4.69 -42.81
N SER A 420 18.94 4.10 -41.63
CA SER A 420 20.03 3.30 -41.01
C SER A 420 20.73 4.08 -39.89
N ARG A 421 20.80 3.47 -38.71
CA ARG A 421 21.99 3.48 -37.84
C ARG A 421 21.88 2.29 -36.89
N GLU A 422 22.56 1.22 -37.28
CA GLU A 422 22.81 0.01 -36.50
C GLU A 422 23.90 0.32 -35.47
N ASP A 423 23.66 -0.01 -34.21
CA ASP A 423 24.73 -0.33 -33.26
C ASP A 423 24.72 -1.85 -33.05
N HIS A 424 25.78 -2.48 -33.52
CA HIS A 424 26.02 -3.92 -33.43
C HIS A 424 26.41 -4.33 -32.00
N HIS A 425 25.56 -5.14 -31.36
CA HIS A 425 26.04 -6.16 -30.43
C HIS A 425 25.72 -7.53 -31.01
N GLN A 426 26.73 -8.14 -31.64
CA GLN A 426 26.74 -9.55 -32.04
C GLN A 426 26.74 -10.42 -30.78
N ASP A 427 25.75 -11.29 -30.63
CA ASP A 427 25.86 -12.45 -29.75
C ASP A 427 26.07 -13.69 -30.63
N GLU A 428 27.30 -14.21 -30.62
CA GLU A 428 27.69 -15.43 -31.32
C GLU A 428 27.15 -16.66 -30.57
N SER A 429 26.32 -17.45 -31.23
CA SER A 429 25.85 -18.74 -30.75
C SER A 429 26.99 -19.76 -30.70
N GLN A 430 27.42 -20.15 -29.49
CA GLN A 430 28.31 -21.31 -29.29
C GLN A 430 27.52 -22.64 -29.34
N PRO A 431 28.05 -23.70 -29.97
CA PRO A 431 27.32 -24.93 -30.26
C PRO A 431 27.44 -25.99 -29.15
N ASN A 432 27.20 -25.63 -27.88
CA ASN A 432 27.37 -26.55 -26.74
C ASN A 432 26.08 -27.13 -26.15
N GLY A 433 24.91 -26.92 -26.76
CA GLY A 433 23.65 -27.54 -26.31
C GLY A 433 23.21 -27.15 -24.88
N ILE A 434 23.81 -26.11 -24.29
CA ILE A 434 23.36 -25.52 -23.03
C ILE A 434 22.28 -24.51 -23.40
N VAL A 435 21.02 -24.85 -23.13
CA VAL A 435 19.91 -23.90 -23.22
C VAL A 435 20.19 -22.77 -22.22
N ARG A 436 20.40 -21.55 -22.72
CA ARG A 436 20.55 -20.36 -21.89
C ARG A 436 19.17 -19.73 -21.70
N TYR A 437 18.70 -19.72 -20.47
CA TYR A 437 17.44 -19.07 -20.10
C TYR A 437 17.69 -17.62 -19.68
N ARG A 438 16.74 -16.70 -19.92
CA ARG A 438 16.88 -15.32 -19.43
C ARG A 438 16.97 -15.25 -17.90
N THR A 439 17.74 -14.27 -17.43
CA THR A 439 17.98 -13.99 -16.01
C THR A 439 17.45 -12.62 -15.56
N SER A 440 16.80 -11.89 -16.47
CA SER A 440 16.17 -10.59 -16.23
C SER A 440 15.01 -10.39 -17.21
N LEU A 441 14.05 -9.54 -16.84
CA LEU A 441 13.04 -9.06 -17.79
C LEU A 441 13.63 -7.94 -18.67
N PRO A 442 13.01 -7.61 -19.82
CA PRO A 442 13.45 -6.54 -20.70
C PRO A 442 13.42 -5.15 -20.06
N ALA A 443 12.48 -4.91 -19.13
CA ALA A 443 12.37 -3.67 -18.37
C ALA A 443 12.17 -3.94 -16.87
N PRO A 444 12.67 -3.06 -15.98
CA PRO A 444 12.38 -3.13 -14.56
C PRO A 444 10.92 -2.80 -14.28
N MET A 445 10.43 -3.20 -13.11
CA MET A 445 9.12 -2.80 -12.63
C MET A 445 9.06 -1.28 -12.40
N PHE A 446 7.92 -0.67 -12.74
CA PHE A 446 7.66 0.74 -12.45
C PHE A 446 7.53 0.99 -10.94
N SER A 447 7.87 2.22 -10.53
CA SER A 447 7.66 2.67 -9.16
C SER A 447 6.17 2.67 -8.83
N ARG A 448 5.78 1.88 -7.82
CA ARG A 448 4.39 1.85 -7.30
C ARG A 448 4.10 2.99 -6.31
N ASN A 449 5.08 3.85 -6.05
CA ASN A 449 5.01 4.85 -4.96
C ASN A 449 4.05 6.01 -5.25
N ASP A 450 3.60 6.18 -6.49
CA ASP A 450 2.74 7.32 -6.88
C ASP A 450 1.24 6.99 -6.92
N LEU A 451 0.84 5.73 -6.71
CA LEU A 451 -0.56 5.30 -6.85
C LEU A 451 -1.00 4.35 -5.73
N SER A 452 -1.73 4.89 -4.76
CA SER A 452 -2.35 4.10 -3.70
C SER A 452 -3.50 3.24 -4.24
N ILE A 453 -3.56 1.94 -3.89
CA ILE A 453 -4.71 1.05 -4.15
C ILE A 453 -6.01 1.68 -3.63
N TRP A 454 -5.94 2.46 -2.55
CA TRP A 454 -7.06 3.25 -2.04
C TRP A 454 -7.60 4.26 -3.05
N SER A 455 -6.77 4.86 -3.91
CA SER A 455 -7.25 5.80 -4.94
C SER A 455 -8.17 5.14 -5.97
N ILE A 456 -7.99 3.83 -6.20
CA ILE A 456 -8.77 3.02 -7.13
C ILE A 456 -9.95 2.38 -6.40
N LEU A 457 -9.74 1.81 -5.21
CA LEU A 457 -10.85 1.35 -4.35
C LEU A 457 -11.83 2.49 -4.02
N ARG A 458 -11.36 3.73 -3.85
CA ARG A 458 -12.16 4.97 -3.67
C ARG A 458 -13.05 5.27 -4.87
N LYS A 459 -12.55 5.09 -6.10
CA LYS A 459 -13.35 5.22 -7.34
C LYS A 459 -14.38 4.11 -7.49
N CYS A 460 -14.29 3.07 -6.67
CA CYS A 460 -15.08 1.85 -6.74
C CYS A 460 -16.04 1.66 -5.55
N ILE A 461 -16.11 2.63 -4.63
CA ILE A 461 -17.00 2.58 -3.46
C ILE A 461 -18.45 2.63 -3.94
N GLY A 462 -19.17 1.52 -3.78
CA GLY A 462 -20.55 1.32 -4.26
C GLY A 462 -20.69 0.27 -5.37
N MET A 463 -19.58 -0.24 -5.92
CA MET A 463 -19.55 -1.36 -6.88
C MET A 463 -19.10 -2.65 -6.18
N GLU A 464 -19.57 -3.82 -6.63
CA GLU A 464 -19.00 -5.09 -6.19
C GLU A 464 -17.52 -5.20 -6.64
N LEU A 465 -16.63 -5.52 -5.70
CA LEU A 465 -15.18 -5.63 -5.90
C LEU A 465 -14.77 -6.54 -7.09
N SER A 466 -15.63 -7.50 -7.46
CA SER A 466 -15.44 -8.43 -8.58
C SER A 466 -15.66 -7.83 -9.97
N LYS A 467 -16.29 -6.66 -10.08
CA LYS A 467 -16.66 -5.99 -11.35
C LYS A 467 -15.64 -4.94 -11.82
N ILE A 468 -14.57 -4.73 -11.07
CA ILE A 468 -13.58 -3.68 -11.34
C ILE A 468 -12.36 -4.28 -12.02
N THR A 469 -12.07 -3.83 -13.23
CA THR A 469 -10.80 -4.13 -13.90
C THR A 469 -9.68 -3.43 -13.12
N MET A 470 -8.85 -4.23 -12.45
CA MET A 470 -7.66 -3.72 -11.75
C MET A 470 -6.74 -3.03 -12.77
N PRO A 471 -6.26 -1.80 -12.51
CA PRO A 471 -5.30 -1.15 -13.38
C PRO A 471 -4.02 -1.96 -13.55
N VAL A 472 -3.41 -1.89 -14.74
CA VAL A 472 -2.22 -2.68 -15.13
C VAL A 472 -1.06 -2.49 -14.15
N ILE A 473 -0.96 -1.32 -13.51
CA ILE A 473 0.06 -1.03 -12.50
C ILE A 473 0.05 -1.96 -11.26
N PHE A 474 -1.05 -2.67 -11.00
CA PHE A 474 -1.10 -3.65 -9.92
C PHE A 474 -0.80 -5.06 -10.39
N ASN A 475 -0.68 -5.23 -11.71
CA ASN A 475 -0.30 -6.50 -12.26
C ASN A 475 1.20 -6.76 -12.08
N GLU A 476 1.56 -8.00 -12.33
CA GLU A 476 2.89 -8.42 -12.73
C GLU A 476 2.79 -8.98 -14.15
N PRO A 477 3.88 -9.01 -14.93
CA PRO A 477 3.85 -9.43 -16.33
C PRO A 477 3.80 -10.96 -16.49
N LEU A 478 2.89 -11.62 -15.78
CA LEU A 478 2.58 -13.04 -15.91
C LEU A 478 1.06 -13.26 -15.91
N SER A 479 0.59 -14.21 -16.70
CA SER A 479 -0.77 -14.75 -16.63
C SER A 479 -0.91 -15.62 -15.37
N PHE A 480 -2.14 -15.77 -14.86
CA PHE A 480 -2.39 -16.71 -13.77
C PHE A 480 -2.04 -18.17 -14.15
N LEU A 481 -2.12 -18.53 -15.44
CA LEU A 481 -1.67 -19.83 -15.93
C LEU A 481 -0.16 -20.05 -15.72
N GLN A 482 0.64 -19.01 -15.95
CA GLN A 482 2.08 -19.01 -15.67
C GLN A 482 2.35 -19.05 -14.16
N ARG A 483 1.61 -18.28 -13.35
CA ARG A 483 1.69 -18.34 -11.88
C ARG A 483 1.44 -19.75 -11.34
N LEU A 484 0.47 -20.49 -11.89
CA LEU A 484 0.22 -21.89 -11.53
C LEU A 484 1.37 -22.81 -11.94
N THR A 485 2.05 -22.51 -13.04
CA THR A 485 3.20 -23.31 -13.51
C THR A 485 4.40 -23.23 -12.56
N GLU A 486 4.49 -22.18 -11.74
CA GLU A 486 5.50 -22.07 -10.67
C GLU A 486 5.43 -23.24 -9.66
N TYR A 487 4.32 -23.98 -9.57
CA TYR A 487 4.23 -25.22 -8.79
C TYR A 487 5.33 -26.23 -9.17
N MET A 488 5.81 -26.19 -10.41
CA MET A 488 6.82 -27.10 -10.94
C MET A 488 8.27 -26.65 -10.72
N GLU A 489 8.53 -25.52 -10.03
CA GLU A 489 9.89 -25.02 -9.79
C GLU A 489 10.78 -26.07 -9.09
N HIS A 490 10.21 -26.85 -8.18
CA HIS A 490 10.92 -27.85 -7.38
C HIS A 490 10.59 -29.30 -7.80
N THR A 491 10.40 -29.54 -9.10
CA THR A 491 10.04 -30.86 -9.66
C THR A 491 11.02 -31.97 -9.27
N TYR A 492 12.29 -31.66 -8.96
CA TYR A 492 13.26 -32.64 -8.48
C TYR A 492 12.77 -33.42 -7.24
N LEU A 493 11.89 -32.84 -6.40
CA LEU A 493 11.29 -33.53 -5.25
C LEU A 493 10.36 -34.67 -5.68
N ILE A 494 9.65 -34.52 -6.80
CA ILE A 494 8.84 -35.60 -7.39
C ILE A 494 9.76 -36.72 -7.88
N HIS A 495 10.85 -36.38 -8.57
CA HIS A 495 11.82 -37.38 -9.01
C HIS A 495 12.50 -38.11 -7.84
N GLN A 496 12.79 -37.42 -6.74
CA GLN A 496 13.30 -38.02 -5.50
C GLN A 496 12.27 -38.97 -4.86
N ALA A 497 10.99 -38.59 -4.85
CA ALA A 497 9.92 -39.49 -4.44
C ALA A 497 9.91 -40.74 -5.33
N ASN A 498 9.97 -40.58 -6.65
CA ASN A 498 9.90 -41.70 -7.59
C ASN A 498 11.13 -42.62 -7.57
N ALA A 499 12.27 -42.14 -7.06
CA ALA A 499 13.46 -42.94 -6.82
C ALA A 499 13.36 -43.81 -5.55
N SER A 500 12.48 -43.45 -4.62
CA SER A 500 12.40 -44.05 -3.28
C SER A 500 11.45 -45.26 -3.23
N SER A 501 11.94 -46.41 -2.77
CA SER A 501 11.13 -47.62 -2.61
C SER A 501 10.19 -47.60 -1.40
N ASP A 502 10.54 -46.85 -0.35
CA ASP A 502 9.73 -46.69 0.86
C ASP A 502 8.61 -45.65 0.64
N SER A 503 7.36 -46.03 0.92
CA SER A 503 6.18 -45.16 0.79
C SER A 503 6.21 -43.95 1.71
N ILE A 504 6.81 -44.10 2.90
CA ILE A 504 6.96 -42.99 3.84
C ILE A 504 8.00 -41.98 3.33
N GLU A 505 9.13 -42.44 2.76
CA GLU A 505 10.10 -41.54 2.12
C GLU A 505 9.48 -40.80 0.92
N ARG A 506 8.63 -41.48 0.14
CA ARG A 506 7.84 -40.82 -0.91
C ARG A 506 6.93 -39.75 -0.34
N MET A 507 6.17 -40.05 0.72
CA MET A 507 5.28 -39.09 1.37
C MET A 507 6.04 -37.85 1.89
N LYS A 508 7.27 -38.01 2.42
CA LYS A 508 8.11 -36.87 2.82
C LYS A 508 8.45 -35.96 1.64
N CYS A 509 8.84 -36.54 0.51
CA CYS A 509 9.18 -35.81 -0.70
C CYS A 509 7.94 -35.12 -1.31
N VAL A 510 6.78 -35.79 -1.33
CA VAL A 510 5.52 -35.21 -1.82
C VAL A 510 5.04 -34.08 -0.91
N ALA A 511 5.16 -34.22 0.42
CA ALA A 511 4.87 -33.15 1.35
C ALA A 511 5.79 -31.93 1.15
N ALA A 512 7.08 -32.17 0.88
CA ALA A 512 8.02 -31.12 0.54
C ALA A 512 7.66 -30.42 -0.76
N PHE A 513 7.29 -31.18 -1.78
CA PHE A 513 6.83 -30.65 -3.05
C PHE A 513 5.60 -29.76 -2.87
N ALA A 514 4.58 -30.22 -2.12
CA ALA A 514 3.36 -29.48 -1.85
C ALA A 514 3.60 -28.13 -1.15
N VAL A 515 4.55 -28.08 -0.19
CA VAL A 515 4.96 -26.80 0.45
C VAL A 515 5.76 -25.92 -0.51
N SER A 516 6.71 -26.52 -1.24
CA SER A 516 7.58 -25.77 -2.16
C SER A 516 6.82 -25.14 -3.33
N ALA A 517 5.71 -25.76 -3.77
CA ALA A 517 4.88 -25.28 -4.87
C ALA A 517 4.27 -23.90 -4.58
N VAL A 518 4.07 -23.56 -3.30
CA VAL A 518 3.49 -22.26 -2.89
C VAL A 518 4.55 -21.31 -2.29
N ALA A 519 5.84 -21.66 -2.37
CA ALA A 519 6.91 -20.88 -1.73
C ALA A 519 7.23 -19.56 -2.48
N SER A 520 7.13 -19.56 -3.81
CA SER A 520 7.50 -18.41 -4.65
C SER A 520 6.64 -17.16 -4.42
N GLN A 521 5.53 -17.29 -3.70
CA GLN A 521 4.54 -16.23 -3.46
C GLN A 521 5.02 -15.14 -2.51
N TRP A 522 6.07 -15.38 -1.71
CA TRP A 522 6.60 -14.39 -0.77
C TRP A 522 7.01 -13.10 -1.51
N GLU A 523 6.70 -11.91 -0.98
CA GLU A 523 6.94 -10.57 -1.60
C GLU A 523 6.34 -10.33 -3.00
N ARG A 524 5.67 -11.32 -3.62
CA ARG A 524 5.01 -11.23 -4.94
C ARG A 524 3.63 -10.58 -4.82
N THR A 525 3.62 -9.30 -4.46
CA THR A 525 2.39 -8.52 -4.24
C THR A 525 1.66 -8.13 -5.53
N GLY A 526 2.29 -8.31 -6.70
CA GLY A 526 1.66 -8.11 -8.00
C GLY A 526 0.60 -9.17 -8.29
N LYS A 527 -0.54 -8.74 -8.83
CA LYS A 527 -1.60 -9.64 -9.28
C LYS A 527 -1.26 -10.19 -10.67
N PRO A 528 -1.22 -11.51 -10.90
CA PRO A 528 -1.10 -12.02 -12.27
C PRO A 528 -2.29 -11.57 -13.12
N PHE A 529 -2.11 -11.47 -14.44
CA PHE A 529 -3.20 -11.19 -15.37
C PHE A 529 -4.26 -12.29 -15.28
N ASN A 530 -5.53 -11.87 -15.24
CA ASN A 530 -6.64 -12.79 -15.34
C ASN A 530 -6.62 -13.42 -16.75
N PRO A 531 -6.51 -14.74 -16.89
CA PRO A 531 -6.48 -15.37 -18.21
C PRO A 531 -7.81 -15.18 -18.93
N LEU A 532 -7.76 -15.02 -20.25
CA LEU A 532 -8.96 -15.01 -21.09
C LEU A 532 -9.54 -16.42 -21.21
N LEU A 533 -10.85 -16.56 -21.42
CA LEU A 533 -11.47 -17.86 -21.67
C LEU A 533 -10.87 -18.52 -22.92
N GLY A 534 -10.34 -19.73 -22.78
CA GLY A 534 -9.62 -20.43 -23.85
C GLY A 534 -8.15 -20.04 -24.01
N GLU A 535 -7.63 -19.14 -23.16
CA GLU A 535 -6.20 -18.89 -23.05
C GLU A 535 -5.49 -20.17 -22.60
N THR A 536 -4.34 -20.45 -23.20
CA THR A 536 -3.50 -21.60 -22.89
C THR A 536 -2.12 -21.15 -22.45
N TYR A 537 -1.40 -22.01 -21.77
CA TYR A 537 0.04 -21.83 -21.54
C TYR A 537 0.74 -23.18 -21.50
N GLU A 538 1.83 -23.31 -22.26
CA GLU A 538 2.73 -24.45 -22.18
C GLU A 538 4.10 -24.14 -21.61
N LEU A 539 4.72 -25.13 -20.99
CA LEU A 539 6.12 -25.11 -20.60
C LEU A 539 6.75 -26.50 -20.77
N VAL A 540 7.85 -26.57 -21.51
CA VAL A 540 8.68 -27.77 -21.61
C VAL A 540 10.04 -27.47 -20.99
N ARG A 541 10.44 -28.26 -19.99
CA ARG A 541 11.74 -28.15 -19.31
C ARG A 541 12.47 -29.47 -19.39
N GLU A 542 13.33 -29.61 -20.39
CA GLU A 542 14.14 -30.81 -20.57
C GLU A 542 15.14 -31.01 -19.42
N ASP A 543 15.71 -29.92 -18.92
CA ASP A 543 16.66 -29.91 -17.80
C ASP A 543 15.99 -30.33 -16.47
N LEU A 544 14.72 -29.98 -16.28
CA LEU A 544 13.93 -30.39 -15.10
C LEU A 544 13.12 -31.67 -15.34
N GLY A 545 13.07 -32.17 -16.57
CA GLY A 545 12.46 -33.45 -16.91
C GLY A 545 10.92 -33.46 -16.99
N PHE A 546 10.25 -32.34 -17.30
CA PHE A 546 8.79 -32.31 -17.42
C PHE A 546 8.29 -31.45 -18.60
N ARG A 547 7.01 -31.66 -18.96
CA ARG A 547 6.23 -30.72 -19.77
C ARG A 547 4.88 -30.46 -19.10
N LEU A 548 4.34 -29.25 -19.28
CA LEU A 548 3.09 -28.79 -18.69
C LEU A 548 2.25 -28.05 -19.73
N ILE A 549 0.95 -28.28 -19.69
CA ILE A 549 -0.08 -27.50 -20.39
C ILE A 549 -1.13 -27.05 -19.39
N SER A 550 -1.61 -25.82 -19.55
CA SER A 550 -2.75 -25.26 -18.82
C SER A 550 -3.70 -24.51 -19.74
N GLU A 551 -4.99 -24.49 -19.38
CA GLU A 551 -6.06 -23.80 -20.11
C GLU A 551 -6.98 -23.08 -19.11
N GLN A 552 -7.42 -21.88 -19.47
CA GLN A 552 -8.52 -21.21 -18.79
C GLN A 552 -9.85 -21.81 -19.26
N VAL A 553 -10.33 -22.81 -18.51
CA VAL A 553 -11.50 -23.62 -18.86
C VAL A 553 -12.83 -22.95 -18.54
N SER A 554 -12.84 -21.99 -17.61
CA SER A 554 -14.02 -21.19 -17.28
C SER A 554 -13.64 -19.78 -16.85
N HIS A 555 -14.51 -18.80 -17.12
CA HIS A 555 -14.32 -17.40 -16.68
C HIS A 555 -15.29 -16.99 -15.57
N HIS A 556 -16.46 -17.64 -15.45
CA HIS A 556 -17.45 -17.39 -14.40
C HIS A 556 -18.00 -18.72 -13.84
N PRO A 557 -17.45 -19.23 -12.73
CA PRO A 557 -16.27 -18.71 -12.01
C PRO A 557 -14.96 -18.90 -12.79
N PRO A 558 -13.88 -18.13 -12.50
CA PRO A 558 -12.60 -18.27 -13.18
C PRO A 558 -11.89 -19.57 -12.74
N VAL A 559 -11.85 -20.57 -13.61
CA VAL A 559 -11.19 -21.86 -13.35
C VAL A 559 -10.06 -22.05 -14.36
N SER A 560 -8.87 -22.33 -13.83
CA SER A 560 -7.68 -22.66 -14.62
C SER A 560 -7.33 -24.13 -14.39
N ALA A 561 -7.30 -24.93 -15.44
CA ALA A 561 -6.90 -26.33 -15.37
C ALA A 561 -5.46 -26.48 -15.85
N PHE A 562 -4.70 -27.40 -15.26
CA PHE A 562 -3.34 -27.70 -15.66
C PHE A 562 -3.04 -29.20 -15.62
N HIS A 563 -2.11 -29.62 -16.46
CA HIS A 563 -1.62 -30.98 -16.56
C HIS A 563 -0.13 -30.98 -16.90
N ALA A 564 0.66 -31.60 -16.04
CA ALA A 564 2.08 -31.81 -16.22
C ALA A 564 2.40 -33.30 -16.22
N GLU A 565 3.35 -33.68 -17.05
CA GLU A 565 3.84 -35.05 -17.15
C GLU A 565 5.36 -35.05 -17.20
N GLY A 566 5.98 -35.99 -16.48
CA GLY A 566 7.41 -36.22 -16.57
C GLY A 566 7.78 -36.70 -17.97
N LEU A 567 8.87 -36.20 -18.56
CA LEU A 567 9.31 -36.58 -19.90
C LEU A 567 9.66 -38.08 -20.00
N LYS A 568 10.01 -38.70 -18.87
CA LYS A 568 10.24 -40.14 -18.74
C LYS A 568 8.97 -40.93 -18.42
N LYS A 569 7.80 -40.28 -18.46
CA LYS A 569 6.48 -40.83 -18.07
C LYS A 569 6.49 -41.38 -16.65
N ASP A 570 7.24 -40.72 -15.78
CA ASP A 570 7.59 -41.21 -14.45
C ASP A 570 6.69 -40.60 -13.35
N PHE A 571 6.00 -39.49 -13.64
CA PHE A 571 4.92 -38.91 -12.85
C PHE A 571 3.89 -38.19 -13.73
N VAL A 572 2.70 -37.95 -13.17
CA VAL A 572 1.69 -37.04 -13.73
C VAL A 572 1.20 -36.12 -12.61
N PHE A 573 1.18 -34.82 -12.83
CA PHE A 573 0.76 -33.81 -11.86
C PHE A 573 -0.30 -32.90 -12.48
N HIS A 574 -1.50 -32.87 -11.90
CA HIS A 574 -2.64 -32.17 -12.50
C HIS A 574 -3.60 -31.64 -11.45
N GLY A 575 -4.48 -30.73 -11.88
CA GLY A 575 -5.54 -30.21 -11.07
C GLY A 575 -6.21 -29.00 -11.73
N SER A 576 -7.20 -28.46 -11.05
CA SER A 576 -7.88 -27.24 -11.45
C SER A 576 -8.02 -26.29 -10.27
N ILE A 577 -7.76 -24.99 -10.49
CA ILE A 577 -7.77 -23.97 -9.44
C ILE A 577 -8.78 -22.88 -9.77
N TYR A 578 -9.65 -22.61 -8.80
CA TYR A 578 -10.54 -21.46 -8.72
C TYR A 578 -10.16 -20.59 -7.51
N PRO A 579 -9.48 -19.45 -7.71
CA PRO A 579 -9.12 -18.56 -6.62
C PRO A 579 -10.35 -17.74 -6.17
N LYS A 580 -11.04 -18.20 -5.13
CA LYS A 580 -12.18 -17.47 -4.56
C LYS A 580 -11.68 -16.30 -3.71
N LEU A 581 -11.95 -15.08 -4.15
CA LEU A 581 -11.54 -13.87 -3.45
C LEU A 581 -12.56 -13.44 -2.38
N LYS A 582 -12.09 -13.01 -1.22
CA LYS A 582 -12.85 -12.39 -0.13
C LYS A 582 -12.12 -11.16 0.39
N PHE A 583 -12.84 -10.05 0.58
CA PHE A 583 -12.29 -8.80 1.09
C PHE A 583 -12.71 -8.59 2.54
N TRP A 584 -11.73 -8.34 3.41
CA TRP A 584 -11.91 -8.21 4.86
C TRP A 584 -11.61 -6.79 5.36
N GLY A 585 -11.87 -5.77 4.54
CA GLY A 585 -11.53 -4.39 4.84
C GLY A 585 -10.07 -4.10 4.51
N LYS A 586 -9.13 -4.48 5.39
CA LYS A 586 -7.69 -4.19 5.20
C LYS A 586 -6.91 -5.27 4.45
N SER A 587 -7.52 -6.43 4.20
CA SER A 587 -6.88 -7.59 3.60
C SER A 587 -7.76 -8.24 2.53
N VAL A 588 -7.14 -8.92 1.58
CA VAL A 588 -7.83 -9.78 0.59
C VAL A 588 -7.35 -11.20 0.76
N GLU A 589 -8.28 -12.10 1.04
CA GLU A 589 -8.05 -13.54 1.05
C GLU A 589 -8.35 -14.12 -0.33
N ALA A 590 -7.44 -14.94 -0.84
CA ALA A 590 -7.59 -15.79 -2.00
C ALA A 590 -7.58 -17.25 -1.54
N GLU A 591 -8.74 -17.88 -1.56
CA GLU A 591 -8.94 -19.29 -1.25
C GLU A 591 -8.82 -20.11 -2.54
N PRO A 592 -7.72 -20.86 -2.77
CA PRO A 592 -7.54 -21.64 -3.99
C PRO A 592 -8.38 -22.91 -3.93
N LYS A 593 -9.61 -22.85 -4.48
CA LYS A 593 -10.50 -24.01 -4.56
C LYS A 593 -10.07 -24.94 -5.67
N GLY A 594 -9.85 -26.20 -5.34
CA GLY A 594 -9.35 -27.18 -6.29
C GLY A 594 -8.62 -28.30 -5.59
N ILE A 595 -8.67 -29.50 -6.17
CA ILE A 595 -7.87 -30.63 -5.71
C ILE A 595 -6.66 -30.75 -6.62
N ILE A 596 -5.49 -30.81 -6.00
CA ILE A 596 -4.24 -31.12 -6.66
C ILE A 596 -4.03 -32.62 -6.61
N THR A 597 -3.62 -33.22 -7.72
CA THR A 597 -3.36 -34.65 -7.86
C THR A 597 -1.95 -34.89 -8.39
N LEU A 598 -1.17 -35.71 -7.70
CA LEU A 598 0.12 -36.23 -8.16
C LEU A 598 0.05 -37.74 -8.25
N GLU A 599 0.37 -38.29 -9.41
CA GLU A 599 0.41 -39.71 -9.68
C GLU A 599 1.85 -40.16 -9.91
N LEU A 600 2.22 -41.27 -9.29
CA LEU A 600 3.50 -41.95 -9.48
C LEU A 600 3.22 -43.34 -10.11
N PRO A 601 3.15 -43.44 -11.45
CA PRO A 601 2.75 -44.66 -12.16
C PRO A 601 3.60 -45.88 -11.81
N ARG A 602 4.90 -45.69 -11.57
CA ARG A 602 5.84 -46.75 -11.15
C ARG A 602 5.33 -47.54 -9.93
N TYR A 603 4.69 -46.84 -9.00
CA TYR A 603 4.16 -47.44 -7.78
C TYR A 603 2.65 -47.62 -7.83
N ASN A 604 1.96 -47.18 -8.89
CA ASN A 604 0.51 -47.12 -8.97
C ASN A 604 -0.09 -46.36 -7.76
N GLU A 605 0.53 -45.24 -7.39
CA GLU A 605 0.16 -44.41 -6.25
C GLU A 605 -0.34 -43.05 -6.74
N ALA A 606 -1.36 -42.53 -6.07
CA ALA A 606 -1.86 -41.19 -6.29
C ALA A 606 -1.96 -40.46 -4.95
N TYR A 607 -1.56 -39.19 -4.98
CA TYR A 607 -1.56 -38.28 -3.86
C TYR A 607 -2.49 -37.12 -4.16
N THR A 608 -3.36 -36.76 -3.22
CA THR A 608 -4.22 -35.58 -3.37
C THR A 608 -4.14 -34.65 -2.20
N TRP A 609 -4.20 -33.34 -2.45
CA TRP A 609 -4.28 -32.30 -1.43
C TRP A 609 -4.97 -31.04 -1.96
N THR A 610 -5.21 -30.08 -1.07
CA THR A 610 -5.69 -28.72 -1.40
C THR A 610 -4.66 -27.71 -0.91
N ASN A 611 -4.46 -26.62 -1.66
CA ASN A 611 -3.49 -25.58 -1.28
C ASN A 611 -4.01 -24.70 -0.14
N PRO A 612 -3.12 -24.09 0.68
CA PRO A 612 -3.50 -23.19 1.76
C PRO A 612 -4.11 -21.88 1.22
N THR A 613 -4.87 -21.19 2.06
CA THR A 613 -5.38 -19.85 1.75
C THR A 613 -4.23 -18.86 1.71
N CYS A 614 -4.21 -18.00 0.70
CA CYS A 614 -3.30 -16.87 0.60
C CYS A 614 -4.02 -15.59 1.03
N CYS A 615 -3.38 -14.75 1.83
CA CYS A 615 -3.93 -13.47 2.27
C CYS A 615 -2.94 -12.35 1.94
N VAL A 616 -3.42 -11.30 1.29
CA VAL A 616 -2.67 -10.08 1.03
C VAL A 616 -3.15 -9.03 2.03
N HIS A 617 -2.27 -8.59 2.92
CA HIS A 617 -2.55 -7.61 3.96
C HIS A 617 -2.24 -6.19 3.48
N ASN A 618 -2.80 -5.20 4.18
CA ASN A 618 -2.56 -3.77 3.96
C ASN A 618 -2.90 -3.28 2.54
N ILE A 619 -3.92 -3.88 1.92
CA ILE A 619 -4.37 -3.52 0.57
C ILE A 619 -4.99 -2.12 0.46
N ILE A 620 -5.26 -1.44 1.58
CA ILE A 620 -5.78 -0.07 1.61
C ILE A 620 -4.65 0.93 1.91
N VAL A 621 -3.95 0.76 3.04
CA VAL A 621 -2.89 1.65 3.54
C VAL A 621 -1.84 0.77 4.24
N GLY A 622 -0.56 1.12 4.05
CA GLY A 622 0.59 0.41 4.62
C GLY A 622 1.34 -0.44 3.58
N GLN A 623 2.43 -1.06 4.00
CA GLN A 623 3.21 -1.95 3.14
C GLN A 623 2.43 -3.26 2.90
N LEU A 624 2.20 -3.59 1.63
CA LEU A 624 1.60 -4.86 1.21
C LEU A 624 2.51 -6.02 1.62
N TRP A 625 1.92 -7.05 2.21
CA TRP A 625 2.63 -8.30 2.49
C TRP A 625 1.69 -9.50 2.39
N ILE A 626 2.28 -10.67 2.17
CA ILE A 626 1.56 -11.91 1.88
C ILE A 626 1.72 -12.89 3.03
N GLU A 627 0.61 -13.49 3.41
CA GLU A 627 0.55 -14.61 4.32
C GLU A 627 -0.07 -15.84 3.64
N GLN A 628 0.34 -17.03 4.07
CA GLN A 628 -0.39 -18.25 3.78
C GLN A 628 -0.72 -18.99 5.07
N TYR A 629 -1.98 -19.40 5.22
CA TYR A 629 -2.44 -20.17 6.38
C TYR A 629 -3.51 -21.20 5.99
N GLY A 630 -3.72 -22.15 6.88
CA GLY A 630 -4.69 -23.22 6.71
C GLY A 630 -4.08 -24.60 6.82
N ASN A 631 -4.94 -25.61 6.73
CA ASN A 631 -4.52 -27.00 6.83
C ASN A 631 -4.37 -27.59 5.42
N LEU A 632 -3.23 -28.22 5.17
CA LEU A 632 -2.95 -28.99 3.97
C LEU A 632 -2.82 -30.46 4.37
N GLU A 633 -3.68 -31.31 3.83
CA GLU A 633 -3.61 -32.76 4.01
C GLU A 633 -3.24 -33.44 2.69
N VAL A 634 -2.08 -34.11 2.66
CA VAL A 634 -1.67 -34.98 1.55
C VAL A 634 -2.10 -36.41 1.87
N LEU A 635 -2.95 -36.98 1.02
CA LEU A 635 -3.44 -38.36 1.16
C LEU A 635 -2.86 -39.25 0.06
N ASN A 636 -2.20 -40.35 0.43
CA ASN A 636 -1.87 -41.42 -0.53
C ASN A 636 -3.03 -42.42 -0.61
N HIS A 637 -3.68 -42.49 -1.77
CA HIS A 637 -4.87 -43.32 -1.99
C HIS A 637 -4.59 -44.82 -2.01
N LYS A 638 -3.35 -45.24 -2.28
CA LYS A 638 -2.98 -46.66 -2.31
C LYS A 638 -2.59 -47.18 -0.94
N THR A 639 -1.74 -46.45 -0.22
CA THR A 639 -1.20 -46.91 1.08
C THR A 639 -2.07 -46.48 2.26
N GLY A 640 -2.90 -45.45 2.08
CA GLY A 640 -3.70 -44.85 3.15
C GLY A 640 -2.91 -43.93 4.10
N GLU A 641 -1.62 -43.72 3.82
CA GLU A 641 -0.77 -42.79 4.56
C GLU A 641 -1.23 -41.35 4.36
N ARG A 642 -1.03 -40.52 5.39
CA ARG A 642 -1.45 -39.11 5.37
C ARG A 642 -0.36 -38.21 5.91
N CYS A 643 -0.13 -37.08 5.26
CA CYS A 643 0.66 -36.00 5.82
C CYS A 643 -0.27 -34.82 6.13
N CYS A 644 -0.33 -34.41 7.40
CA CYS A 644 -1.10 -33.26 7.84
C CYS A 644 -0.14 -32.11 8.14
N LEU A 645 -0.23 -31.03 7.37
CA LEU A 645 0.54 -29.80 7.52
C LEU A 645 -0.37 -28.64 7.91
N ASN A 646 0.07 -27.82 8.83
CA ASN A 646 -0.64 -26.64 9.31
C ASN A 646 0.23 -25.41 9.04
N PHE A 647 -0.23 -24.58 8.10
CA PHE A 647 0.33 -23.27 7.82
C PHE A 647 -0.23 -22.31 8.87
N LYS A 648 0.66 -21.86 9.75
CA LYS A 648 0.28 -21.06 10.92
C LYS A 648 -0.02 -19.62 10.49
N PRO A 649 -1.15 -19.05 10.93
CA PRO A 649 -1.34 -17.61 10.82
C PRO A 649 -0.38 -16.89 11.79
N CYS A 650 -0.04 -15.65 11.44
CA CYS A 650 0.91 -14.74 12.06
C CYS A 650 0.62 -14.56 13.56
N GLY A 651 -0.67 -14.62 13.93
CA GLY A 651 -1.15 -14.46 15.30
C GLY A 651 -0.96 -13.03 15.82
N LEU A 652 -1.41 -12.77 17.04
CA LEU A 652 -1.41 -11.41 17.64
C LEU A 652 -0.01 -10.82 17.87
N PHE A 653 1.04 -11.64 17.86
CA PHE A 653 2.42 -11.22 18.15
C PHE A 653 3.41 -11.56 17.04
N GLY A 654 2.95 -12.02 15.87
CA GLY A 654 3.80 -12.30 14.72
C GLY A 654 4.77 -13.48 14.84
N LYS A 655 4.85 -14.14 16.00
CA LYS A 655 5.80 -15.23 16.28
C LYS A 655 5.65 -16.46 15.38
N GLU A 656 4.47 -16.67 14.81
CA GLU A 656 4.14 -17.84 14.00
C GLU A 656 4.20 -17.55 12.50
N LEU A 657 4.64 -16.36 12.11
CA LEU A 657 4.70 -15.93 10.72
C LEU A 657 5.46 -16.94 9.85
N HIS A 658 4.78 -17.38 8.81
CA HIS A 658 5.24 -18.36 7.80
C HIS A 658 5.52 -19.77 8.30
N LYS A 659 5.31 -20.07 9.58
CA LYS A 659 5.61 -21.40 10.12
C LYS A 659 4.69 -22.45 9.50
N VAL A 660 5.28 -23.56 9.14
CA VAL A 660 4.58 -24.78 8.75
C VAL A 660 4.97 -25.87 9.72
N GLU A 661 3.99 -26.49 10.36
CA GLU A 661 4.20 -27.62 11.25
C GLU A 661 3.26 -28.75 10.89
N GLY A 662 3.73 -29.99 10.99
CA GLY A 662 2.90 -31.12 10.65
C GLY A 662 3.49 -32.46 11.03
N TYR A 663 2.89 -33.52 10.50
CA TYR A 663 3.30 -34.88 10.78
C TYR A 663 2.81 -35.85 9.71
N ILE A 664 3.46 -37.01 9.63
CA ILE A 664 3.05 -38.12 8.77
C ILE A 664 2.42 -39.21 9.64
N LEU A 665 1.25 -39.68 9.22
CA LEU A 665 0.55 -40.83 9.75
C LEU A 665 0.72 -42.02 8.81
N ASP A 666 1.03 -43.17 9.38
CA ASP A 666 0.95 -44.44 8.65
C ASP A 666 -0.51 -44.89 8.47
N LYS A 667 -0.72 -46.01 7.77
CA LYS A 667 -2.04 -46.63 7.57
C LYS A 667 -2.79 -46.97 8.87
N SER A 668 -2.07 -47.14 9.98
CA SER A 668 -2.63 -47.43 11.30
C SER A 668 -2.96 -46.15 12.08
N LYS A 669 -2.86 -44.99 11.43
CA LYS A 669 -2.99 -43.64 12.02
C LYS A 669 -1.96 -43.37 13.12
N LYS A 670 -0.81 -44.07 13.09
CA LYS A 670 0.29 -43.83 14.01
C LYS A 670 1.21 -42.76 13.42
N LYS A 671 1.55 -41.77 14.25
CA LYS A 671 2.50 -40.72 13.89
C LYS A 671 3.91 -41.30 13.74
N VAL A 672 4.48 -41.18 12.54
CA VAL A 672 5.80 -41.70 12.19
C VAL A 672 6.88 -40.64 12.45
N CYS A 673 6.65 -39.42 11.96
CA CYS A 673 7.60 -38.31 12.07
C CYS A 673 6.85 -36.98 12.12
N SER A 674 7.57 -35.92 12.52
CA SER A 674 7.05 -34.55 12.48
C SER A 674 7.80 -33.73 11.44
N LEU A 675 7.08 -32.87 10.74
CA LEU A 675 7.64 -31.87 9.83
C LEU A 675 7.53 -30.50 10.47
N TYR A 676 8.52 -29.65 10.25
CA TYR A 676 8.48 -28.25 10.68
C TYR A 676 9.36 -27.39 9.77
N GLY A 677 9.09 -26.09 9.73
CA GLY A 677 9.89 -25.13 8.99
C GLY A 677 9.11 -23.86 8.70
N LYS A 678 9.51 -23.16 7.64
CA LYS A 678 8.81 -22.01 7.10
C LYS A 678 8.68 -22.13 5.59
N TRP A 679 7.48 -21.90 5.07
CA TRP A 679 7.23 -22.02 3.62
C TRP A 679 8.00 -20.99 2.79
N THR A 680 8.55 -19.95 3.42
CA THR A 680 9.42 -18.95 2.79
C THR A 680 10.91 -19.29 2.82
N GLU A 681 11.32 -20.35 3.52
CA GLU A 681 12.75 -20.66 3.76
C GLU A 681 13.09 -22.12 3.50
N CYS A 682 12.51 -23.05 4.28
CA CYS A 682 12.90 -24.45 4.28
C CYS A 682 11.92 -25.32 5.07
N MET A 683 12.05 -26.64 4.88
CA MET A 683 11.29 -27.65 5.61
C MET A 683 12.19 -28.79 6.07
N TYR A 684 12.04 -29.15 7.33
CA TYR A 684 12.76 -30.20 8.03
C TYR A 684 11.82 -31.31 8.48
N ILE A 685 12.41 -32.48 8.69
CA ILE A 685 11.79 -33.62 9.36
C ILE A 685 12.58 -33.97 10.61
N VAL A 686 11.86 -34.35 11.67
CA VAL A 686 12.44 -34.76 12.95
C VAL A 686 11.60 -35.85 13.60
N ASP A 687 12.22 -36.62 14.50
CA ASP A 687 11.49 -37.54 15.36
C ASP A 687 10.41 -36.81 16.19
N SER A 688 9.27 -37.46 16.35
CA SER A 688 8.12 -36.84 17.01
C SER A 688 8.35 -36.54 18.49
N ALA A 689 9.13 -37.37 19.20
CA ALA A 689 9.45 -37.11 20.60
C ALA A 689 10.44 -35.95 20.76
N ALA A 690 11.38 -35.79 19.83
CA ALA A 690 12.34 -34.69 19.82
C ALA A 690 11.65 -33.33 19.60
N LEU A 691 10.69 -33.23 18.68
CA LEU A 691 9.92 -32.00 18.48
C LEU A 691 9.10 -31.62 19.73
N GLU A 692 8.44 -32.59 20.36
CA GLU A 692 7.67 -32.36 21.59
C GLU A 692 8.56 -31.94 22.77
N ALA A 693 9.75 -32.53 22.89
CA ALA A 693 10.72 -32.13 23.90
C ALA A 693 11.16 -30.67 23.70
N HIS A 694 11.45 -30.27 22.46
CA HIS A 694 11.84 -28.91 22.12
C HIS A 694 10.73 -27.89 22.40
N LYS A 695 9.46 -28.22 22.07
CA LYS A 695 8.29 -27.39 22.39
C LYS A 695 8.10 -27.20 23.90
N ARG A 696 8.36 -28.23 24.71
CA ARG A 696 8.27 -28.15 26.18
C ARG A 696 9.39 -27.32 26.80
N SER A 697 10.62 -27.36 26.25
CA SER A 697 11.70 -26.47 26.69
C SER A 697 11.41 -25.01 26.35
N GLY A 698 10.84 -24.74 25.17
CA GLY A 698 10.41 -23.40 24.76
C GLY A 698 9.36 -22.82 25.71
N LYS A 699 8.28 -23.58 26.01
CA LYS A 699 7.25 -23.15 26.96
C LYS A 699 7.77 -22.89 28.38
N ARG A 700 8.69 -23.72 28.90
CA ARG A 700 9.31 -23.50 30.22
C ARG A 700 10.22 -22.28 30.26
N ALA A 701 10.85 -21.92 29.14
CA ALA A 701 11.63 -20.70 29.02
C ALA A 701 10.70 -19.47 28.93
N GLU A 702 9.55 -19.59 28.28
CA GLU A 702 8.54 -18.53 28.18
C GLU A 702 7.76 -18.31 29.49
N GLU A 703 7.37 -19.35 30.24
CA GLU A 703 6.71 -19.22 31.55
C GLU A 703 7.63 -18.54 32.59
N LYS A 704 8.95 -18.72 32.48
CA LYS A 704 9.91 -17.96 33.30
C LYS A 704 10.00 -16.48 32.91
N LYS A 705 9.69 -16.12 31.66
CA LYS A 705 9.60 -14.72 31.19
C LYS A 705 8.23 -14.10 31.49
N SER A 706 7.14 -14.88 31.52
CA SER A 706 5.76 -14.36 31.69
C SER A 706 5.39 -13.99 33.14
N CYS A 707 6.18 -14.35 34.15
CA CYS A 707 6.00 -13.85 35.52
C CYS A 707 6.36 -12.35 35.71
N LYS A 708 6.74 -11.65 34.63
CA LYS A 708 7.00 -10.20 34.64
C LYS A 708 6.35 -9.49 33.45
N GLN A 709 5.02 -9.55 33.29
CA GLN A 709 4.25 -8.48 32.64
C GLN A 709 2.75 -8.74 32.77
N GLY A 710 2.05 -7.80 33.42
CA GLY A 710 0.60 -7.75 33.51
C GLY A 710 0.00 -6.93 32.36
N SER A 711 -1.20 -7.36 31.98
CA SER A 711 -2.17 -6.93 30.95
C SER A 711 -2.28 -5.44 30.56
N GLY A 712 -2.56 -5.24 29.27
CA GLY A 712 -3.29 -4.09 28.70
C GLY A 712 -3.39 -4.21 27.17
N GLU A 713 -4.55 -4.58 26.63
CA GLU A 713 -4.85 -4.71 25.19
C GLU A 713 -5.47 -3.41 24.63
N GLU A 714 -4.91 -2.89 23.52
CA GLU A 714 -5.65 -2.27 22.40
C GLU A 714 -4.90 -2.63 21.10
N VAL A 715 -5.62 -3.09 20.07
CA VAL A 715 -5.06 -3.66 18.82
C VAL A 715 -4.86 -2.54 17.79
N GLU A 716 -3.61 -2.14 17.61
CA GLU A 716 -3.12 -1.28 16.53
C GLU A 716 -2.53 -2.09 15.37
N GLU A 717 -2.29 -1.38 14.26
CA GLU A 717 -1.78 -1.85 12.96
C GLU A 717 -0.89 -3.10 13.01
N ILE A 718 -1.10 -4.05 12.10
CA ILE A 718 -0.30 -5.28 12.01
C ILE A 718 1.03 -4.93 11.35
N PRO A 719 2.14 -4.78 12.10
CA PRO A 719 3.45 -4.54 11.52
C PRO A 719 3.93 -5.85 10.87
N LEU A 720 4.83 -5.78 9.90
CA LEU A 720 5.59 -6.95 9.46
C LEU A 720 6.42 -7.47 10.65
N PRO A 721 6.15 -8.67 11.19
CA PRO A 721 6.97 -9.24 12.25
C PRO A 721 8.39 -9.54 11.76
N GLU A 722 9.41 -9.30 12.59
CA GLU A 722 10.77 -9.73 12.29
C GLU A 722 10.81 -11.26 12.11
N ALA A 723 11.28 -11.71 10.94
CA ALA A 723 11.35 -13.13 10.61
C ALA A 723 12.59 -13.78 11.23
N ASP A 724 12.47 -14.33 12.44
CA ASP A 724 13.51 -15.16 13.04
C ASP A 724 13.77 -16.42 12.19
N THR A 725 15.00 -16.65 11.72
CA THR A 725 15.35 -17.85 10.94
C THR A 725 14.97 -19.14 11.69
N VAL A 726 14.55 -20.18 10.96
CA VAL A 726 14.14 -21.46 11.58
C VAL A 726 15.26 -22.05 12.46
N GLU A 727 15.01 -22.21 13.76
CA GLU A 727 15.91 -22.93 14.67
C GLU A 727 15.91 -24.43 14.34
N VAL A 728 17.08 -24.97 14.01
CA VAL A 728 17.21 -26.38 13.61
C VAL A 728 17.30 -27.27 14.86
N ILE A 729 16.27 -28.09 15.06
CA ILE A 729 16.22 -29.06 16.16
C ILE A 729 17.27 -30.15 15.91
N PRO A 730 18.12 -30.49 16.90
CA PRO A 730 19.12 -31.56 16.76
C PRO A 730 18.49 -32.89 16.31
N GLY A 731 19.12 -33.55 15.32
CA GLY A 731 18.59 -34.77 14.70
C GLY A 731 17.59 -34.54 13.57
N SER A 732 17.37 -33.29 13.17
CA SER A 732 16.54 -32.97 12.00
C SER A 732 17.26 -33.27 10.69
N GLN A 733 16.50 -33.72 9.69
CA GLN A 733 16.94 -33.88 8.31
C GLN A 733 16.26 -32.82 7.44
N LEU A 734 17.02 -32.19 6.55
CA LEU A 734 16.50 -31.21 5.59
C LEU A 734 15.76 -31.94 4.46
N LEU A 735 14.52 -31.53 4.16
CA LEU A 735 13.74 -32.05 3.03
C LEU A 735 13.75 -31.09 1.84
N TRP A 736 13.60 -29.79 2.12
CA TRP A 736 13.57 -28.76 1.08
C TRP A 736 14.07 -27.42 1.63
N ARG A 737 14.69 -26.63 0.76
CA ARG A 737 15.09 -25.24 1.00
C ARG A 737 14.82 -24.44 -0.26
N ILE A 738 14.28 -23.24 -0.10
CA ILE A 738 14.03 -22.32 -1.21
C ILE A 738 15.36 -21.91 -1.86
N ALA A 739 15.37 -21.77 -3.19
CA ALA A 739 16.49 -21.15 -3.87
C ALA A 739 16.56 -19.66 -3.50
N PRO A 740 17.77 -19.09 -3.30
CA PRO A 740 17.90 -17.65 -3.10
C PRO A 740 17.39 -16.92 -4.35
N ARG A 741 16.67 -15.82 -4.13
CA ARG A 741 16.24 -14.96 -5.23
C ARG A 741 17.45 -14.30 -5.90
N PRO A 742 17.40 -14.07 -7.23
CA PRO A 742 18.47 -13.35 -7.89
C PRO A 742 18.56 -11.90 -7.39
N GLU A 743 19.74 -11.29 -7.47
CA GLU A 743 19.99 -9.94 -6.90
C GLU A 743 19.07 -8.87 -7.49
N ASN A 744 18.72 -8.98 -8.77
CA ASN A 744 17.80 -8.10 -9.50
C ASN A 744 16.30 -8.43 -9.26
N SER A 745 15.98 -9.39 -8.37
CA SER A 745 14.61 -9.85 -8.15
C SER A 745 13.65 -8.70 -7.78
N ILE A 746 14.05 -7.81 -6.86
CA ILE A 746 13.20 -6.70 -6.40
C ILE A 746 12.83 -5.76 -7.55
N GLU A 747 13.78 -5.48 -8.45
CA GLU A 747 13.57 -4.67 -9.65
C GLU A 747 12.70 -5.38 -10.69
N MET A 748 12.56 -6.70 -10.59
CA MET A 748 11.86 -7.57 -11.54
C MET A 748 10.65 -8.22 -10.88
N TYR A 749 9.81 -7.42 -10.23
CA TYR A 749 8.55 -7.85 -9.60
C TYR A 749 8.71 -8.90 -8.48
N SER A 750 9.88 -9.00 -7.88
CA SER A 750 10.25 -10.03 -6.91
C SER A 750 10.17 -11.46 -7.47
N PHE A 751 10.47 -11.64 -8.76
CA PHE A 751 10.43 -12.94 -9.43
C PHE A 751 11.59 -13.85 -9.02
N THR A 752 11.31 -15.15 -8.91
CA THR A 752 12.37 -16.17 -8.89
C THR A 752 13.00 -16.29 -10.28
N SER A 753 14.18 -16.90 -10.37
CA SER A 753 14.79 -17.19 -11.67
C SER A 753 13.87 -18.06 -12.54
N PHE A 754 13.11 -18.98 -11.94
CA PHE A 754 12.12 -19.78 -12.66
C PHE A 754 10.98 -18.90 -13.22
N ALA A 755 10.42 -18.01 -12.39
CA ALA A 755 9.33 -17.11 -12.81
C ALA A 755 9.77 -16.15 -13.93
N MET A 756 11.01 -15.64 -13.88
CA MET A 756 11.55 -14.82 -14.95
C MET A 756 11.53 -15.54 -16.29
N GLN A 757 11.66 -16.87 -16.35
CA GLN A 757 11.76 -17.63 -17.61
C GLN A 757 10.39 -17.93 -18.25
N LEU A 758 9.29 -17.79 -17.50
CA LEU A 758 7.99 -18.32 -17.92
C LEU A 758 7.42 -17.66 -19.18
N ASN A 759 7.67 -16.36 -19.34
CA ASN A 759 7.12 -15.56 -20.43
C ASN A 759 8.15 -15.21 -21.52
N GLU A 760 9.32 -15.86 -21.49
CA GLU A 760 10.30 -15.81 -22.56
C GLU A 760 9.70 -16.40 -23.84
N LEU A 761 9.85 -15.68 -24.96
CA LEU A 761 9.38 -16.09 -26.28
C LEU A 761 10.58 -16.12 -27.23
N ASP A 762 11.05 -17.33 -27.53
CA ASP A 762 12.14 -17.54 -28.48
C ASP A 762 11.59 -17.61 -29.90
N LYS A 763 12.42 -17.22 -30.88
CA LYS A 763 12.06 -17.30 -32.31
C LYS A 763 11.71 -18.72 -32.76
N ASP A 764 12.31 -19.73 -32.13
CA ASP A 764 12.04 -21.14 -32.43
C ASP A 764 10.66 -21.61 -31.91
N MET A 765 10.04 -20.85 -31.00
CA MET A 765 8.67 -21.11 -30.54
C MET A 765 7.62 -20.55 -31.50
N GLU A 766 7.98 -19.57 -32.34
CA GLU A 766 7.05 -18.96 -33.29
C GLU A 766 6.58 -20.00 -34.32
N GLY A 767 5.27 -20.22 -34.39
CA GLY A 767 4.66 -21.24 -35.24
C GLY A 767 4.58 -22.65 -34.63
N LEU A 768 5.27 -22.90 -33.49
CA LEU A 768 5.14 -24.16 -32.73
C LEU A 768 4.03 -24.07 -31.67
N ILE A 769 3.96 -22.96 -30.94
CA ILE A 769 2.96 -22.75 -29.89
C ILE A 769 1.61 -22.35 -30.50
N PRO A 770 0.47 -22.67 -29.87
CA PRO A 770 -0.83 -22.24 -30.36
C PRO A 770 -0.98 -20.71 -30.22
N LYS A 771 -1.81 -20.11 -31.09
CA LYS A 771 -2.15 -18.66 -31.01
C LYS A 771 -2.80 -18.22 -29.69
N THR A 772 -3.23 -19.18 -28.87
CA THR A 772 -3.83 -18.98 -27.54
C THR A 772 -2.79 -19.00 -26.42
N ASP A 773 -1.50 -19.25 -26.69
CA ASP A 773 -0.45 -19.24 -25.67
C ASP A 773 -0.21 -17.84 -25.12
N CYS A 774 -0.19 -17.69 -23.80
CA CYS A 774 -0.12 -16.37 -23.17
C CYS A 774 1.20 -15.63 -23.36
N ARG A 775 2.26 -16.25 -23.91
CA ARG A 775 3.44 -15.51 -24.40
C ARG A 775 3.13 -14.56 -25.55
N LEU A 776 2.08 -14.86 -26.32
CA LEU A 776 1.60 -14.06 -27.44
C LEU A 776 0.59 -12.99 -27.00
N ARG A 777 0.26 -12.93 -25.71
CA ARG A 777 -0.74 -12.01 -25.18
C ARG A 777 -0.18 -10.58 -25.10
N PRO A 778 -0.74 -9.61 -25.85
CA PRO A 778 -0.08 -8.32 -26.08
C PRO A 778 -0.03 -7.40 -24.85
N ASP A 779 -1.04 -7.42 -23.98
CA ASP A 779 -1.05 -6.60 -22.74
C ASP A 779 0.05 -7.02 -21.75
N ILE A 780 0.26 -8.32 -21.59
CA ILE A 780 1.35 -8.87 -20.76
C ILE A 780 2.71 -8.50 -21.37
N ARG A 781 2.87 -8.64 -22.69
CA ARG A 781 4.14 -8.34 -23.37
C ARG A 781 4.50 -6.85 -23.29
N ALA A 782 3.53 -5.97 -23.52
CA ALA A 782 3.73 -4.54 -23.40
C ALA A 782 4.17 -4.16 -21.96
N MET A 783 3.51 -4.73 -20.95
CA MET A 783 3.88 -4.50 -19.56
C MET A 783 5.29 -5.01 -19.23
N GLU A 784 5.65 -6.20 -19.71
CA GLU A 784 6.98 -6.79 -19.50
C GLU A 784 8.10 -5.94 -20.13
N ASN A 785 7.79 -5.25 -21.23
CA ASN A 785 8.69 -4.34 -21.92
C ASN A 785 8.69 -2.91 -21.33
N GLY A 786 7.89 -2.66 -20.29
CA GLY A 786 7.82 -1.36 -19.61
C GLY A 786 6.84 -0.35 -20.25
N ASP A 787 6.08 -0.75 -21.26
CA ASP A 787 5.07 0.08 -21.91
C ASP A 787 3.70 -0.10 -21.24
N ILE A 788 3.47 0.67 -20.18
CA ILE A 788 2.26 0.57 -19.34
C ILE A 788 1.03 1.12 -20.05
N ASP A 789 1.20 2.13 -20.91
CA ASP A 789 0.09 2.75 -21.64
C ASP A 789 -0.46 1.77 -22.69
N LEU A 790 0.43 1.19 -23.50
CA LEU A 790 0.06 0.15 -24.45
C LEU A 790 -0.52 -1.08 -23.74
N ALA A 791 0.06 -1.49 -22.61
CA ALA A 791 -0.47 -2.61 -21.83
C ALA A 791 -1.89 -2.34 -21.33
N SER A 792 -2.19 -1.11 -20.91
CA SER A 792 -3.52 -0.69 -20.46
C SER A 792 -4.53 -0.68 -21.61
N GLU A 793 -4.15 -0.16 -22.78
CA GLU A 793 -4.97 -0.15 -23.99
C GLU A 793 -5.28 -1.57 -24.47
N GLU A 794 -4.27 -2.41 -24.62
CA GLU A 794 -4.42 -3.79 -25.06
C GLU A 794 -5.24 -4.62 -24.07
N LYS A 795 -5.05 -4.42 -22.75
CA LYS A 795 -5.85 -5.11 -21.74
C LYS A 795 -7.34 -4.77 -21.89
N LYS A 796 -7.65 -3.48 -22.09
CA LYS A 796 -9.02 -3.03 -22.31
C LYS A 796 -9.60 -3.67 -23.59
N ARG A 797 -8.84 -3.63 -24.70
CA ARG A 797 -9.24 -4.22 -25.99
C ARG A 797 -9.55 -5.72 -25.88
N LEU A 798 -8.69 -6.47 -25.18
CA LEU A 798 -8.86 -7.92 -24.94
C LEU A 798 -10.09 -8.24 -24.08
N GLU A 799 -10.29 -7.50 -22.99
CA GLU A 799 -11.45 -7.68 -22.11
C GLU A 799 -12.77 -7.30 -22.82
N GLU A 800 -12.76 -6.29 -23.69
CA GLU A 800 -13.89 -5.92 -24.54
C GLU A 800 -14.19 -6.99 -25.60
N LYS A 801 -13.17 -7.50 -26.31
CA LYS A 801 -13.29 -8.60 -27.28
C LYS A 801 -13.91 -9.83 -26.62
N GLN A 802 -13.43 -10.21 -25.43
CA GLN A 802 -13.98 -11.33 -24.67
C GLN A 802 -15.45 -11.11 -24.28
N ARG A 803 -15.81 -9.91 -23.79
CA ARG A 803 -17.19 -9.57 -23.44
C ARG A 803 -18.12 -9.64 -24.65
N ALA A 804 -17.70 -9.08 -25.79
CA ALA A 804 -18.45 -9.15 -27.04
C ALA A 804 -18.64 -10.59 -27.53
N ALA A 805 -17.59 -11.42 -27.47
CA ALA A 805 -17.67 -12.83 -27.83
C ALA A 805 -18.63 -13.61 -26.91
N ARG A 806 -18.65 -13.31 -25.60
CA ARG A 806 -19.60 -13.89 -24.65
C ARG A 806 -21.05 -13.46 -24.94
N LYS A 807 -21.28 -12.17 -25.20
CA LYS A 807 -22.62 -11.63 -25.54
C LYS A 807 -23.15 -12.18 -26.87
N THR A 808 -22.26 -12.51 -27.80
CA THR A 808 -22.60 -13.20 -29.05
C THR A 808 -22.97 -14.65 -28.78
N ARG A 809 -22.14 -15.37 -27.99
CA ARG A 809 -22.40 -16.75 -27.59
C ARG A 809 -23.67 -16.94 -26.77
N SER A 810 -24.10 -15.96 -25.99
CA SER A 810 -25.36 -16.03 -25.25
C SER A 810 -26.61 -15.77 -26.10
N LYS A 811 -26.44 -15.22 -27.31
CA LYS A 811 -27.52 -15.01 -28.28
C LYS A 811 -27.69 -16.19 -29.23
N SER A 812 -26.60 -16.88 -29.54
CA SER A 812 -26.62 -18.23 -30.12
C SER A 812 -26.87 -19.25 -29.00
N ASP A 813 -27.43 -20.43 -29.30
CA ASP A 813 -27.53 -21.52 -28.32
C ASP A 813 -26.20 -22.30 -28.20
N ASP A 814 -25.07 -21.63 -28.49
CA ASP A 814 -23.74 -22.22 -28.60
C ASP A 814 -23.00 -22.15 -27.25
N GLU A 815 -22.90 -23.28 -26.57
CA GLU A 815 -22.07 -23.41 -25.36
C GLU A 815 -20.57 -23.38 -25.69
N TRP A 816 -19.78 -22.74 -24.82
CA TRP A 816 -18.33 -22.77 -24.92
C TRP A 816 -17.79 -24.19 -24.70
N LYS A 817 -17.02 -24.69 -25.66
CA LYS A 817 -16.33 -25.98 -25.56
C LYS A 817 -14.83 -25.75 -25.36
N THR A 818 -14.35 -26.16 -24.20
CA THR A 818 -12.92 -26.24 -23.89
C THR A 818 -12.22 -27.21 -24.84
N LYS A 819 -10.97 -26.94 -25.18
CA LYS A 819 -10.26 -27.71 -26.21
C LYS A 819 -9.44 -28.84 -25.65
N TRP A 820 -8.78 -28.61 -24.52
CA TRP A 820 -7.74 -29.50 -24.01
C TRP A 820 -8.11 -30.13 -22.68
N PHE A 821 -9.21 -29.71 -22.06
CA PHE A 821 -9.72 -30.27 -20.82
C PHE A 821 -11.21 -30.55 -20.92
N HIS A 822 -11.69 -31.55 -20.18
CA HIS A 822 -13.11 -31.86 -20.06
C HIS A 822 -13.48 -32.06 -18.58
N GLN A 823 -14.73 -31.77 -18.22
CA GLN A 823 -15.22 -32.04 -16.87
C GLN A 823 -15.37 -33.55 -16.67
N GLY A 824 -14.89 -34.04 -15.53
CA GLY A 824 -14.97 -35.45 -15.15
C GLY A 824 -14.81 -35.63 -13.65
N GLN A 825 -14.99 -36.86 -13.18
CA GLN A 825 -14.70 -37.20 -11.79
C GLN A 825 -13.22 -37.55 -11.64
N ASN A 826 -12.55 -36.95 -10.66
CA ASN A 826 -11.21 -37.34 -10.29
C ASN A 826 -11.21 -38.82 -9.86
N PRO A 827 -10.38 -39.67 -10.49
CA PRO A 827 -10.47 -41.12 -10.35
C PRO A 827 -10.12 -41.64 -8.95
N HIS A 828 -9.46 -40.82 -8.12
CA HIS A 828 -8.96 -41.24 -6.81
C HIS A 828 -9.89 -40.82 -5.66
N ASN A 829 -10.63 -39.72 -5.81
CA ASN A 829 -11.45 -39.15 -4.74
C ASN A 829 -12.94 -38.92 -5.12
N GLY A 830 -13.30 -39.04 -6.40
CA GLY A 830 -14.67 -38.91 -6.90
C GLY A 830 -15.21 -37.48 -7.01
N TYR A 831 -14.43 -36.46 -6.64
CA TYR A 831 -14.83 -35.06 -6.79
C TYR A 831 -14.79 -34.62 -8.27
N GLN A 832 -15.61 -33.63 -8.62
CA GLN A 832 -15.59 -32.99 -9.94
C GLN A 832 -14.25 -32.30 -10.18
N ASP A 833 -13.69 -32.48 -11.37
CA ASP A 833 -12.39 -31.95 -11.78
C ASP A 833 -12.35 -31.69 -13.29
N TRP A 834 -11.30 -31.03 -13.76
CA TRP A 834 -11.01 -30.83 -15.18
C TRP A 834 -9.87 -31.73 -15.62
N LEU A 835 -10.20 -32.76 -16.39
CA LEU A 835 -9.26 -33.79 -16.82
C LEU A 835 -8.68 -33.43 -18.19
N PHE A 836 -7.37 -33.64 -18.34
CA PHE A 836 -6.67 -33.38 -19.59
C PHE A 836 -7.14 -34.33 -20.70
N SER A 837 -7.37 -33.75 -21.87
CA SER A 837 -7.73 -34.43 -23.11
C SER A 837 -6.47 -34.56 -23.96
N THR A 838 -6.25 -35.73 -24.56
CA THR A 838 -5.07 -35.97 -25.40
C THR A 838 -5.04 -35.06 -26.63
N GLY A 839 -3.88 -34.87 -27.24
CA GLY A 839 -3.73 -34.26 -28.57
C GLY A 839 -3.13 -32.85 -28.59
N TYR A 840 -3.00 -32.17 -27.44
CA TYR A 840 -2.35 -30.85 -27.38
C TYR A 840 -0.92 -30.88 -27.95
N TRP A 841 -0.15 -31.89 -27.55
CA TRP A 841 1.24 -32.07 -27.95
C TRP A 841 1.43 -32.56 -29.39
N ASP A 842 0.35 -32.89 -30.11
CA ASP A 842 0.40 -33.31 -31.52
C ASP A 842 0.52 -32.11 -32.49
N ARG A 843 0.46 -30.88 -31.96
CA ARG A 843 0.66 -29.60 -32.68
C ARG A 843 -0.32 -29.32 -33.82
N ASN A 844 -1.47 -30.00 -33.87
CA ASN A 844 -2.51 -29.74 -34.87
C ASN A 844 -3.53 -28.69 -34.37
N TYR A 845 -3.30 -27.41 -34.69
CA TYR A 845 -4.04 -26.27 -34.14
C TYR A 845 -5.01 -25.57 -35.11
N SER A 846 -5.53 -26.28 -36.11
CA SER A 846 -6.33 -25.69 -37.20
C SER A 846 -7.65 -25.03 -36.78
N LEU A 847 -8.18 -25.32 -35.59
CA LEU A 847 -9.50 -24.85 -35.11
C LEU A 847 -9.46 -24.29 -33.67
N LEU A 848 -8.48 -23.43 -33.37
CA LEU A 848 -8.37 -22.76 -32.07
C LEU A 848 -9.11 -21.41 -32.04
N PRO A 849 -9.63 -21.01 -30.87
CA PRO A 849 -10.30 -19.72 -30.70
C PRO A 849 -9.32 -18.57 -30.93
N ASP A 850 -9.82 -17.47 -31.52
CA ASP A 850 -9.07 -16.23 -31.64
C ASP A 850 -9.42 -15.30 -30.47
N ILE A 851 -8.50 -15.19 -29.51
CA ILE A 851 -8.75 -14.52 -28.22
C ILE A 851 -7.92 -13.26 -28.01
N TYR A 852 -6.86 -13.04 -28.80
CA TYR A 852 -6.02 -11.83 -28.72
C TYR A 852 -6.42 -10.76 -29.71
#